data_AF-A0A943LWF2-F1
#
_entry.id   AF-A0A943LWF2-F1
#
_cell.length_a   1.000
_cell.length_b   1.000
_cell.length_c   1.000
_cell.angle_alpha   90.00
_cell.angle_beta   90.00
_cell.angle_gamma   90.00
#
_symmetry.space_group_name_H-M   'P 1'
#
loop_
_entity.id
_entity.type
_entity.pdbx_description
1 polymer ?
#
loop_
_entity_poly.entity_id
_entity_poly.type
_entity_poly.pdbx_seq_one_letter_code
_entity_poly.pdbx_strand_id
1 'polypeptide(L)'
;PYFMSGLSLLSGLVFATFCFFPLSPDLRKYWLLLLGIFLYLPFIFFISSREKLTYFGQVSLKTRLSLLLASTAEWGTALGSFVSVAYLMGLHVPLYNLIPLYFLAVIIGIFSMIPGGIGSFDLIVITGLTSMGVSNALAVSLLLLFRLTYYIIPFLLGVVFFFKHMGGHINEKYFKIPSRVFGGSFHRILVYLLRFLGIFLILSALIPERLANVYFINRFDPIQEQLIWQFPSILFGTLFVFMARLIRRRVKGAFIASLVTFVLALIYVNLNGISWAMSFLIVLSLVLMLIIRKRLYHRYFVYSWEDKTKDFLFLAFTILVLLVLGGSGFWSHLLPPRNRDVLGHFVHIWFDILLGSVIISTIVWVVLRVLAPRKHFGQSMNNERFTALLEKYGGASESALAYLHDKRLFWYRVDGQDQVVFQFAQTSNKCVIMGNPIGNEIYYRPAWEAFLKNLSDWNLQALFYEADESVTLMLHDYGFDFMKFGENAMVDLTTFSVDGKHGKKFRKPTNRVEKAGFQFKLLNPPFSETQMQEMKAVSDIWLNGRKEKGFSLGFFDEAYLQQAPIAIVESEEGDIVAFANIMPTQNKQVATIDLMRYDFEKAPEGIMDYLFVKLFQYFQAEDKKYFDMGMAPLANVGTEEDSF
;
A
#
# COMPACT_ATOMS: atom_id res chain seq x y z
N PRO A 1 -22.30 -5.69 37.98
CA PRO A 1 -23.11 -5.08 39.06
C PRO A 1 -22.37 -4.99 40.41
N TYR A 2 -21.58 -5.99 40.81
CA TYR A 2 -20.87 -5.98 42.10
C TYR A 2 -19.70 -4.98 42.20
N PHE A 3 -19.26 -4.38 41.09
CA PHE A 3 -18.18 -3.39 41.07
C PHE A 3 -18.43 -2.16 41.98
N MET A 4 -19.69 -1.73 42.08
CA MET A 4 -20.07 -0.58 42.93
C MET A 4 -20.48 -1.01 44.36
N SER A 5 -20.44 -2.30 44.68
CA SER A 5 -20.86 -2.82 45.99
C SER A 5 -19.88 -2.45 47.11
N GLY A 6 -18.58 -2.40 46.82
CA GLY A 6 -17.55 -1.92 47.73
C GLY A 6 -17.63 -0.42 47.98
N LEU A 7 -17.85 0.38 46.93
CA LEU A 7 -18.11 1.81 47.04
C LEU A 7 -19.35 2.09 47.91
N SER A 8 -20.39 1.29 47.74
CA SER A 8 -21.62 1.36 48.54
C SER A 8 -21.36 1.06 50.03
N LEU A 9 -20.63 -0.01 50.35
CA LEU A 9 -20.25 -0.35 51.72
C LEU A 9 -19.40 0.74 52.38
N LEU A 10 -18.38 1.23 51.68
CA LEU A 10 -17.49 2.29 52.18
C LEU A 10 -18.23 3.62 52.35
N SER A 11 -19.15 3.96 51.44
CA SER A 11 -20.00 5.16 51.57
C SER A 11 -20.94 5.06 52.78
N GLY A 12 -21.42 3.86 53.11
CA GLY A 12 -22.19 3.61 54.35
C GLY A 12 -21.37 3.80 55.62
N LEU A 13 -20.11 3.33 55.62
CA LEU A 13 -19.18 3.57 56.73
C LEU A 13 -18.88 5.05 56.91
N VAL A 14 -18.67 5.78 55.81
CA VAL A 14 -18.51 7.24 55.82
C VAL A 14 -19.76 7.94 56.33
N PHE A 15 -20.95 7.51 55.90
CA PHE A 15 -22.21 8.03 56.43
C PHE A 15 -22.33 7.81 57.95
N ALA A 16 -21.92 6.64 58.46
CA ALA A 16 -21.89 6.38 59.90
C ALA A 16 -20.94 7.34 60.65
N THR A 17 -19.81 7.74 60.06
CA THR A 17 -18.90 8.73 60.68
C THR A 17 -19.55 10.12 60.87
N PHE A 18 -20.61 10.44 60.13
CA PHE A 18 -21.34 11.71 60.28
C PHE A 18 -22.03 11.83 61.65
N CYS A 19 -22.32 10.71 62.30
CA CYS A 19 -22.92 10.66 63.62
C CYS A 19 -21.92 10.88 64.76
N PHE A 20 -20.62 10.67 64.52
CA PHE A 20 -19.59 10.61 65.58
C PHE A 20 -18.52 11.70 65.49
N PHE A 21 -18.32 12.35 64.33
CA PHE A 21 -17.25 13.34 64.13
C PHE A 21 -17.76 14.73 63.71
N PRO A 22 -17.09 15.83 64.13
CA PRO A 22 -17.41 17.19 63.71
C PRO A 22 -16.87 17.47 62.29
N LEU A 23 -17.56 16.95 61.28
CA LEU A 23 -17.27 17.21 59.87
C LEU A 23 -17.59 18.65 59.46
N SER A 24 -16.94 19.12 58.39
CA SER A 24 -17.22 20.44 57.82
C SER A 24 -18.70 20.57 57.36
N PRO A 25 -19.33 21.75 57.52
CA PRO A 25 -20.73 21.97 57.17
C PRO A 25 -21.07 21.67 55.70
N ASP A 26 -20.13 21.93 54.79
CA ASP A 26 -20.29 21.71 53.35
C ASP A 26 -20.41 20.24 52.98
N LEU A 27 -19.70 19.35 53.69
CA LEU A 27 -19.76 17.90 53.47
C LEU A 27 -21.09 17.31 53.95
N ARG A 28 -21.64 17.84 55.06
CA ARG A 28 -22.92 17.36 55.63
C ARG A 28 -24.09 17.54 54.67
N LYS A 29 -24.04 18.54 53.77
CA LYS A 29 -25.11 18.80 52.79
C LYS A 29 -25.38 17.62 51.85
N TYR A 30 -24.38 16.75 51.64
CA TYR A 30 -24.45 15.65 50.68
C TYR A 30 -24.81 14.29 51.28
N TRP A 31 -25.32 14.26 52.53
CA TRP A 31 -25.67 13.03 53.24
C TRP A 31 -26.68 12.15 52.47
N LEU A 32 -27.61 12.74 51.72
CA LEU A 32 -28.59 12.04 50.89
C LEU A 32 -27.94 11.24 49.75
N LEU A 33 -26.86 11.75 49.15
CA LEU A 33 -26.14 11.06 48.07
C LEU A 33 -25.41 9.82 48.59
N LEU A 34 -24.77 9.95 49.76
CA LEU A 34 -24.09 8.83 50.43
C LEU A 34 -25.09 7.74 50.82
N LEU A 35 -26.26 8.13 51.35
CA LEU A 35 -27.34 7.20 51.67
C LEU A 35 -27.87 6.49 50.42
N GLY A 36 -28.13 7.23 49.33
CA GLY A 36 -28.61 6.65 48.07
C GLY A 36 -27.67 5.59 47.50
N ILE A 37 -26.36 5.80 47.61
CA ILE A 37 -25.35 4.84 47.16
C ILE A 37 -25.18 3.70 48.15
N PHE A 38 -25.30 3.92 49.45
CA PHE A 38 -25.33 2.84 50.43
C PHE A 38 -26.49 1.86 50.17
N LEU A 39 -27.65 2.35 49.71
CA LEU A 39 -28.80 1.51 49.36
C LEU A 39 -28.58 0.64 48.11
N TYR A 40 -27.52 0.88 47.34
CA TYR A 40 -27.15 0.05 46.19
C TYR A 40 -26.73 -1.38 46.58
N LEU A 41 -25.99 -1.53 47.68
CA LEU A 41 -25.54 -2.83 48.19
C LEU A 41 -26.71 -3.77 48.58
N PRO A 42 -27.67 -3.36 49.45
CA PRO A 42 -28.80 -4.20 49.80
C PRO A 42 -29.69 -4.49 48.59
N PHE A 43 -29.84 -3.54 47.66
CA PHE A 43 -30.57 -3.75 46.41
C PHE A 43 -29.94 -4.84 45.54
N ILE A 44 -28.62 -4.83 45.35
CA ILE A 44 -27.91 -5.87 44.60
C ILE A 44 -27.96 -7.22 45.30
N PHE A 45 -27.79 -7.26 46.63
CA PHE A 45 -27.89 -8.49 47.39
C PHE A 45 -29.28 -9.11 47.29
N PHE A 46 -30.33 -8.28 47.32
CA PHE A 46 -31.71 -8.70 47.14
C PHE A 46 -31.97 -9.25 45.73
N ILE A 47 -31.56 -8.54 44.67
CA ILE A 47 -31.73 -8.98 43.28
C ILE A 47 -30.96 -10.27 43.00
N SER A 48 -29.72 -10.36 43.48
CA SER A 48 -28.87 -11.53 43.23
C SER A 48 -29.34 -12.78 43.97
N SER A 49 -30.22 -12.61 44.97
CA SER A 49 -30.84 -13.71 45.71
C SER A 49 -32.09 -14.28 45.05
N ARG A 50 -32.59 -13.68 43.95
CA ARG A 50 -33.81 -14.15 43.27
C ARG A 50 -33.45 -15.13 42.16
N GLU A 51 -34.01 -16.34 42.26
CA GLU A 51 -33.74 -17.45 41.33
C GLU A 51 -34.32 -17.26 39.92
N LYS A 52 -35.33 -16.39 39.76
CA LYS A 52 -36.04 -16.19 38.49
C LYS A 52 -35.37 -15.21 37.50
N LEU A 53 -34.20 -14.64 37.83
CA LEU A 53 -33.50 -13.66 36.99
C LEU A 53 -32.31 -14.30 36.29
N THR A 54 -32.42 -14.53 34.98
CA THR A 54 -31.46 -15.31 34.16
C THR A 54 -30.03 -14.73 34.09
N TYR A 55 -29.84 -13.41 34.26
CA TYR A 55 -28.52 -12.76 34.16
C TYR A 55 -27.81 -12.51 35.49
N PHE A 56 -28.53 -12.44 36.61
CA PHE A 56 -27.98 -12.04 37.93
C PHE A 56 -28.41 -12.95 39.09
N GLY A 57 -29.36 -13.86 38.88
CA GLY A 57 -29.73 -14.90 39.83
C GLY A 57 -28.71 -16.03 39.86
N GLN A 58 -28.77 -16.86 40.90
CA GLN A 58 -27.95 -18.07 41.10
C GLN A 58 -26.47 -17.88 41.50
N VAL A 59 -26.02 -16.66 41.82
CA VAL A 59 -24.66 -16.47 42.33
C VAL A 59 -24.56 -17.00 43.77
N SER A 60 -23.64 -17.93 44.05
CA SER A 60 -23.46 -18.50 45.40
C SER A 60 -23.11 -17.42 46.43
N LEU A 61 -23.51 -17.59 47.70
CA LEU A 61 -23.21 -16.63 48.77
C LEU A 61 -21.69 -16.38 48.92
N LYS A 62 -20.87 -17.42 48.75
CA LYS A 62 -19.40 -17.33 48.77
C LYS A 62 -18.86 -16.43 47.65
N THR A 63 -19.43 -16.53 46.46
CA THR A 63 -19.07 -15.68 45.32
C THR A 63 -19.52 -14.23 45.55
N ARG A 64 -20.72 -14.00 46.08
CA ARG A 64 -21.21 -12.64 46.41
C ARG A 64 -20.29 -11.94 47.42
N LEU A 65 -19.91 -12.64 48.49
CA LEU A 65 -18.99 -12.13 49.51
C LEU A 65 -17.59 -11.88 48.94
N SER A 66 -17.09 -12.78 48.08
CA SER A 66 -15.78 -12.59 47.43
C SER A 66 -15.77 -11.38 46.50
N LEU A 67 -16.84 -11.17 45.73
CA LEU A 67 -16.99 -10.00 44.84
C LEU A 67 -17.14 -8.69 45.63
N LEU A 68 -17.86 -8.72 46.76
CA LEU A 68 -17.94 -7.58 47.68
C LEU A 68 -16.56 -7.23 48.23
N LEU A 69 -15.82 -8.23 48.76
CA LEU A 69 -14.47 -8.03 49.29
C LEU A 69 -13.50 -7.50 48.23
N ALA A 70 -13.53 -8.04 47.02
CA ALA A 70 -12.70 -7.57 45.91
C ALA A 70 -13.01 -6.10 45.56
N SER A 71 -14.30 -5.76 45.45
CA SER A 71 -14.74 -4.38 45.18
C SER A 71 -14.37 -3.43 46.33
N THR A 72 -14.54 -3.84 47.59
CA THR A 72 -14.13 -3.03 48.75
C THR A 72 -12.62 -2.82 48.78
N ALA A 73 -11.83 -3.84 48.43
CA ALA A 73 -10.38 -3.73 48.33
C ALA A 73 -9.96 -2.77 47.21
N GLU A 74 -10.61 -2.81 46.05
CA GLU A 74 -10.35 -1.91 44.93
C GLU A 74 -10.60 -0.45 45.30
N TRP A 75 -11.80 -0.13 45.80
CA TRP A 75 -12.13 1.24 46.21
C TRP A 75 -11.33 1.69 47.43
N GLY A 76 -11.01 0.78 48.36
CA GLY A 76 -10.18 1.05 49.52
C GLY A 76 -8.72 1.34 49.16
N THR A 77 -8.15 0.63 48.19
CA THR A 77 -6.79 0.91 47.70
C THR A 77 -6.73 2.19 46.87
N ALA A 78 -7.78 2.51 46.11
CA ALA A 78 -7.91 3.80 45.41
C ALA A 78 -7.96 4.98 46.40
N LEU A 79 -8.75 4.87 47.47
CA LEU A 79 -8.74 5.81 48.59
C LEU A 79 -7.36 5.89 49.25
N GLY A 80 -6.74 4.74 49.53
CA GLY A 80 -5.41 4.66 50.13
C GLY A 80 -4.36 5.38 49.29
N SER A 81 -4.41 5.25 47.96
CA SER A 81 -3.55 6.00 47.04
C SER A 81 -3.79 7.51 47.15
N PHE A 82 -5.04 7.95 47.11
CA PHE A 82 -5.40 9.37 47.23
C PHE A 82 -4.91 9.98 48.56
N VAL A 83 -5.16 9.29 49.67
CA VAL A 83 -4.70 9.71 51.02
C VAL A 83 -3.18 9.70 51.11
N SER A 84 -2.50 8.70 50.52
CA SER A 84 -1.04 8.61 50.52
C SER A 84 -0.42 9.77 49.76
N VAL A 85 -0.95 10.15 48.59
CA VAL A 85 -0.47 11.32 47.86
C VAL A 85 -0.68 12.60 48.69
N ALA A 86 -1.85 12.75 49.33
CA ALA A 86 -2.12 13.91 50.18
C ALA A 86 -1.15 14.02 51.36
N TYR A 87 -0.87 12.90 52.04
CA TYR A 87 0.06 12.86 53.16
C TYR A 87 1.51 13.11 52.74
N LEU A 88 1.97 12.50 51.64
CA LEU A 88 3.32 12.69 51.10
C LEU A 88 3.57 14.12 50.60
N MET A 89 2.52 14.83 50.20
CA MET A 89 2.58 16.26 49.86
C MET A 89 2.64 17.18 51.08
N GLY A 90 2.53 16.64 52.31
CA GLY A 90 2.52 17.42 53.55
C GLY A 90 1.19 18.12 53.83
N LEU A 91 0.06 17.64 53.29
CA LEU A 91 -1.25 18.23 53.58
C LEU A 91 -1.72 17.87 55.00
N HIS A 92 -1.86 18.89 55.85
CA HIS A 92 -2.37 18.75 57.22
C HIS A 92 -3.91 18.72 57.29
N VAL A 93 -4.55 17.89 56.47
CA VAL A 93 -6.02 17.70 56.50
C VAL A 93 -6.33 16.44 57.30
N PRO A 94 -7.21 16.51 58.31
CA PRO A 94 -7.58 15.33 59.08
C PRO A 94 -8.31 14.29 58.22
N LEU A 95 -8.01 13.00 58.44
CA LEU A 95 -8.57 11.89 57.66
C LEU A 95 -10.09 11.84 57.67
N TYR A 96 -10.73 12.24 58.77
CA TYR A 96 -12.18 12.29 58.89
C TYR A 96 -12.84 13.31 57.95
N ASN A 97 -12.08 14.26 57.39
CA ASN A 97 -12.55 15.19 56.36
C ASN A 97 -12.14 14.75 54.94
N LEU A 98 -10.93 14.19 54.80
CA LEU A 98 -10.37 13.80 53.50
C LEU A 98 -11.08 12.56 52.90
N ILE A 99 -11.40 11.57 53.73
CA ILE A 99 -12.05 10.32 53.29
C ILE A 99 -13.47 10.58 52.74
N PRO A 100 -14.37 11.29 53.46
CA PRO A 100 -15.68 11.65 52.92
C PRO A 100 -15.60 12.51 51.66
N LEU A 101 -14.65 13.43 51.60
CA LEU A 101 -14.43 14.28 50.43
C LEU A 101 -14.08 13.45 49.18
N TYR A 102 -13.18 12.48 49.30
CA TYR A 102 -12.82 11.58 48.21
C TYR A 102 -14.03 10.80 47.69
N PHE A 103 -14.79 10.16 48.58
CA PHE A 103 -15.96 9.39 48.16
C PHE A 103 -17.03 10.28 47.54
N LEU A 104 -17.29 11.47 48.10
CA LEU A 104 -18.20 12.44 47.51
C LEU A 104 -17.78 12.82 46.08
N ALA A 105 -16.49 13.09 45.88
CA ALA A 105 -15.95 13.42 44.56
C ALA A 105 -16.08 12.25 43.58
N VAL A 106 -15.79 11.01 44.00
CA VAL A 106 -15.97 9.80 43.18
C VAL A 106 -17.42 9.64 42.76
N ILE A 107 -18.35 9.80 43.70
CA ILE A 107 -19.79 9.68 43.50
C ILE A 107 -20.27 10.67 42.45
N ILE A 108 -19.94 11.95 42.63
CA ILE A 108 -20.31 13.01 41.69
C ILE A 108 -19.65 12.78 40.33
N GLY A 109 -18.40 12.31 40.32
CA GLY A 109 -17.69 11.87 39.11
C GLY A 109 -18.47 10.80 38.34
N ILE A 110 -18.95 9.75 39.01
CA ILE A 110 -19.74 8.68 38.39
C ILE A 110 -21.07 9.21 37.87
N PHE A 111 -21.81 10.00 38.66
CA PHE A 111 -23.08 10.58 38.24
C PHE A 111 -22.96 11.51 37.03
N SER A 112 -21.80 12.16 36.86
CA SER A 112 -21.57 13.04 35.72
C SER A 112 -21.40 12.31 34.38
N MET A 113 -21.20 10.98 34.38
CA MET A 113 -20.88 10.17 33.20
C MET A 113 -19.66 10.63 32.39
N ILE A 114 -18.87 11.58 32.90
CA ILE A 114 -17.64 12.02 32.25
C ILE A 114 -16.58 10.92 32.39
N PRO A 115 -15.94 10.47 31.29
CA PRO A 115 -14.89 9.44 31.35
C PRO A 115 -13.79 9.82 32.34
N GLY A 116 -13.56 8.96 33.34
CA GLY A 116 -12.56 9.19 34.40
C GLY A 116 -12.85 10.37 35.32
N GLY A 117 -14.10 10.88 35.34
CA GLY A 117 -14.53 11.99 36.20
C GLY A 117 -13.74 13.28 35.99
N ILE A 118 -13.17 13.48 34.79
CA ILE A 118 -12.35 14.65 34.47
C ILE A 118 -13.22 15.91 34.61
N GLY A 119 -12.78 16.86 35.43
CA GLY A 119 -13.52 18.08 35.75
C GLY A 119 -14.49 17.92 36.92
N SER A 120 -15.38 16.92 36.93
CA SER A 120 -16.40 16.77 37.99
C SER A 120 -15.83 16.29 39.33
N PHE A 121 -14.96 15.27 39.31
CA PHE A 121 -14.21 14.84 40.50
C PHE A 121 -13.27 15.95 40.98
N ASP A 122 -12.55 16.56 40.04
CA ASP A 122 -11.53 17.57 40.31
C ASP A 122 -12.13 18.79 41.01
N LEU A 123 -13.29 19.27 40.53
CA LEU A 123 -13.98 20.43 41.09
C LEU A 123 -14.41 20.20 42.55
N ILE A 124 -14.92 19.01 42.88
CA ILE A 124 -15.36 18.69 44.24
C ILE A 124 -14.17 18.58 45.19
N VAL A 125 -13.06 17.97 44.75
CA VAL A 125 -11.83 17.92 45.55
C VAL A 125 -11.25 19.32 45.77
N ILE A 126 -11.20 20.17 44.74
CA ILE A 126 -10.67 21.54 44.86
C ILE A 126 -11.56 22.37 45.80
N THR A 127 -12.87 22.35 45.61
CA THR A 127 -13.79 23.14 46.44
C THR A 127 -13.83 22.63 47.89
N GLY A 128 -13.79 21.31 48.09
CA GLY A 128 -13.75 20.72 49.43
C GLY A 128 -12.44 20.91 50.18
N LEU A 129 -11.30 20.92 49.50
CA LEU A 129 -10.01 21.20 50.15
C LEU A 129 -9.85 22.69 50.46
N THR A 130 -10.36 23.57 49.59
CA THR A 130 -10.27 25.03 49.81
C THR A 130 -11.18 25.49 50.93
N SER A 131 -12.36 24.89 51.11
CA SER A 131 -13.20 25.15 52.29
C SER A 131 -12.57 24.65 53.60
N MET A 132 -11.59 23.76 53.53
CA MET A 132 -10.79 23.29 54.67
C MET A 132 -9.49 24.09 54.88
N GLY A 133 -9.29 25.18 54.14
CA GLY A 133 -8.13 26.07 54.28
C GLY A 133 -6.90 25.68 53.45
N VAL A 134 -6.99 24.71 52.55
CA VAL A 134 -5.90 24.33 51.64
C VAL A 134 -5.86 25.28 50.44
N SER A 135 -4.67 25.69 50.00
CA SER A 135 -4.53 26.57 48.83
C SER A 135 -4.95 25.87 47.53
N ASN A 136 -5.53 26.64 46.59
CA ASN A 136 -5.90 26.13 45.25
C ASN A 136 -4.73 25.42 44.54
N ALA A 137 -3.52 25.96 44.68
CA ALA A 137 -2.32 25.39 44.07
C ALA A 137 -1.99 23.99 44.60
N LEU A 138 -2.12 23.78 45.92
CA LEU A 138 -1.89 22.47 46.55
C LEU A 138 -2.98 21.47 46.20
N ALA A 139 -4.25 21.89 46.13
CA ALA A 139 -5.36 21.05 45.73
C ALA A 139 -5.24 20.55 44.28
N VAL A 140 -4.86 21.44 43.35
CA VAL A 140 -4.59 21.06 41.94
C VAL A 140 -3.38 20.13 41.84
N SER A 141 -2.33 20.39 42.61
CA SER A 141 -1.12 19.55 42.62
C SER A 141 -1.41 18.13 43.09
N LEU A 142 -2.26 17.98 44.12
CA LEU A 142 -2.74 16.68 44.60
C LEU A 142 -3.48 15.91 43.50
N LEU A 143 -4.37 16.57 42.78
CA LEU A 143 -5.13 15.96 41.69
C LEU A 143 -4.24 15.52 40.53
N LEU A 144 -3.28 16.34 40.12
CA LEU A 144 -2.34 15.98 39.05
C LEU A 144 -1.50 14.76 39.43
N LEU A 145 -0.96 14.72 40.66
CA LEU A 145 -0.18 13.60 41.14
C LEU A 145 -1.03 12.33 41.29
N PHE A 146 -2.24 12.44 41.84
CA PHE A 146 -3.18 11.33 41.92
C PHE A 146 -3.54 10.80 40.53
N ARG A 147 -3.80 11.67 39.55
CA ARG A 147 -4.08 11.26 38.17
C ARG A 147 -2.88 10.58 37.51
N LEU A 148 -1.68 11.07 37.76
CA LEU A 148 -0.45 10.46 37.26
C LEU A 148 -0.28 9.03 37.80
N THR A 149 -0.44 8.83 39.11
CA THR A 149 -0.19 7.54 39.76
C THR A 149 -1.32 6.53 39.61
N TYR A 150 -2.58 6.97 39.62
CA TYR A 150 -3.73 6.07 39.54
C TYR A 150 -4.23 5.83 38.12
N TYR A 151 -4.10 6.80 37.21
CA TYR A 151 -4.59 6.66 35.83
C TYR A 151 -3.45 6.45 34.82
N ILE A 152 -2.50 7.38 34.75
CA ILE A 152 -1.52 7.43 33.65
C ILE A 152 -0.50 6.28 33.75
N ILE A 153 0.16 6.12 34.89
CA ILE A 153 1.19 5.08 35.07
C ILE A 153 0.59 3.67 34.91
N PRO A 154 -0.52 3.30 35.56
CA PRO A 154 -1.13 1.98 35.39
C PRO A 154 -1.59 1.73 33.96
N PHE A 155 -2.11 2.74 33.26
CA PHE A 155 -2.46 2.63 31.84
C PHE A 155 -1.23 2.30 30.98
N LEU A 156 -0.12 3.02 31.15
CA LEU A 156 1.12 2.77 30.40
C LEU A 156 1.67 1.37 30.66
N LEU A 157 1.68 0.93 31.92
CA LEU A 157 2.07 -0.44 32.28
C LEU A 157 1.12 -1.47 31.65
N GLY A 158 -0.18 -1.22 31.69
CA GLY A 158 -1.20 -2.06 31.05
C GLY A 158 -0.97 -2.21 29.55
N VAL A 159 -0.63 -1.13 28.86
CA VAL A 159 -0.28 -1.15 27.43
C VAL A 159 0.97 -2.01 27.19
N VAL A 160 2.02 -1.85 28.00
CA VAL A 160 3.25 -2.65 27.90
C VAL A 160 2.96 -4.14 28.11
N PHE A 161 2.20 -4.50 29.16
CA PHE A 161 1.82 -5.88 29.43
C PHE A 161 0.90 -6.47 28.36
N PHE A 162 -0.02 -5.66 27.83
CA PHE A 162 -0.89 -6.04 26.72
C PHE A 162 -0.05 -6.45 25.51
N PHE A 163 0.89 -5.61 25.06
CA PHE A 163 1.74 -5.95 23.92
C PHE A 163 2.68 -7.13 24.20
N LYS A 164 3.16 -7.30 25.44
CA LYS A 164 4.09 -8.38 25.80
C LYS A 164 3.43 -9.75 25.92
N HIS A 165 2.23 -9.85 26.50
CA HIS A 165 1.60 -11.14 26.83
C HIS A 165 0.33 -11.43 26.03
N MET A 166 -0.59 -10.46 25.98
CA MET A 166 -1.94 -10.72 25.43
C MET A 166 -2.02 -10.46 23.91
N GLY A 167 -1.18 -9.55 23.41
CA GLY A 167 -1.12 -9.19 22.00
C GLY A 167 -0.70 -10.35 21.11
N GLY A 168 0.21 -11.21 21.55
CA GLY A 168 0.61 -12.42 20.83
C GLY A 168 -0.53 -13.43 20.72
N HIS A 169 -1.21 -13.70 21.83
CA HIS A 169 -2.28 -14.71 21.88
C HIS A 169 -3.54 -14.28 21.11
N ILE A 170 -3.92 -12.99 21.19
CA ILE A 170 -4.98 -12.41 20.35
C ILE A 170 -4.57 -12.48 18.87
N ASN A 171 -3.31 -12.17 18.56
CA ASN A 171 -2.84 -12.19 17.19
C ASN A 171 -2.86 -13.62 16.60
N GLU A 172 -2.55 -14.65 17.38
CA GLU A 172 -2.70 -16.05 16.94
C GLU A 172 -4.17 -16.47 16.80
N LYS A 173 -5.01 -16.13 17.80
CA LYS A 173 -6.45 -16.42 17.79
C LYS A 173 -7.19 -15.82 16.58
N TYR A 174 -6.75 -14.66 16.09
CA TYR A 174 -7.33 -13.98 14.93
C TYR A 174 -6.44 -14.05 13.68
N PHE A 175 -5.71 -15.17 13.46
CA PHE A 175 -4.95 -15.44 12.21
C PHE A 175 -4.02 -14.31 11.75
N LYS A 176 -3.41 -13.61 12.70
CA LYS A 176 -2.52 -12.46 12.50
C LYS A 176 -3.18 -11.21 11.90
N ILE A 177 -4.52 -11.18 11.77
CA ILE A 177 -5.27 -10.04 11.22
C ILE A 177 -4.98 -8.74 12.00
N PRO A 178 -5.00 -8.72 13.35
CA PRO A 178 -4.70 -7.49 14.10
C PRO A 178 -3.31 -6.95 13.78
N SER A 179 -2.26 -7.79 13.80
CA SER A 179 -0.91 -7.33 13.46
C SER A 179 -0.80 -6.84 12.01
N ARG A 180 -1.48 -7.47 11.05
CA ARG A 180 -1.51 -7.02 9.64
C ARG A 180 -2.13 -5.62 9.53
N VAL A 181 -3.31 -5.42 10.13
CA VAL A 181 -4.05 -4.14 10.16
C VAL A 181 -3.26 -3.06 10.87
N PHE A 182 -2.82 -3.30 12.11
CA PHE A 182 -2.06 -2.32 12.89
C PHE A 182 -0.78 -1.91 12.19
N GLY A 183 0.01 -2.85 11.66
CA GLY A 183 1.21 -2.47 10.95
C GLY A 183 0.94 -1.85 9.57
N GLY A 184 -0.21 -2.10 8.94
CA GLY A 184 -0.62 -1.40 7.72
C GLY A 184 -0.96 0.06 8.03
N SER A 185 -1.63 0.30 9.15
CA SER A 185 -1.90 1.63 9.69
C SER A 185 -0.63 2.35 10.13
N PHE A 186 0.27 1.72 10.91
CA PHE A 186 1.55 2.33 11.29
C PHE A 186 2.40 2.71 10.09
N HIS A 187 2.40 1.87 9.05
CA HIS A 187 3.08 2.18 7.80
C HIS A 187 2.52 3.46 7.14
N ARG A 188 1.19 3.57 7.02
CA ARG A 188 0.54 4.77 6.47
C ARG A 188 0.81 6.00 7.33
N ILE A 189 0.66 5.88 8.66
CA ILE A 189 0.91 6.96 9.63
C ILE A 189 2.34 7.47 9.48
N LEU A 190 3.34 6.59 9.44
CA LEU A 190 4.74 6.99 9.27
C LEU A 190 4.96 7.74 7.95
N VAL A 191 4.39 7.28 6.85
CA VAL A 191 4.51 7.96 5.55
C VAL A 191 3.92 9.37 5.61
N TYR A 192 2.75 9.55 6.22
CA TYR A 192 2.15 10.88 6.38
C TYR A 192 2.94 11.76 7.34
N LEU A 193 3.42 11.20 8.45
CA LEU A 193 4.23 11.90 9.44
C LEU A 193 5.54 12.41 8.84
N LEU A 194 6.22 11.62 8.00
CA LEU A 194 7.44 12.05 7.32
C LEU A 194 7.18 13.12 6.26
N ARG A 195 6.06 13.05 5.55
CA ARG A 195 5.65 14.11 4.61
C ARG A 195 5.36 15.41 5.37
N PHE A 196 4.67 15.31 6.50
CA PHE A 196 4.39 16.45 7.36
C PHE A 196 5.68 17.07 7.91
N LEU A 197 6.58 16.27 8.48
CA LEU A 197 7.91 16.71 8.92
C LEU A 197 8.69 17.35 7.78
N GLY A 198 8.63 16.75 6.59
CA GLY A 198 9.26 17.25 5.38
C GLY A 198 8.80 18.65 5.01
N ILE A 199 7.48 18.84 4.88
CA ILE A 199 6.86 20.15 4.61
C ILE A 199 7.21 21.15 5.71
N PHE A 200 7.08 20.74 6.97
CA PHE A 200 7.28 21.64 8.11
C PHE A 200 8.72 22.15 8.18
N LEU A 201 9.73 21.30 7.94
CA LEU A 201 11.13 21.72 7.87
C LEU A 201 11.42 22.63 6.67
N ILE A 202 10.75 22.42 5.54
CA ILE A 202 10.87 23.35 4.41
C ILE A 202 10.23 24.70 4.77
N LEU A 203 9.07 24.70 5.43
CA LEU A 203 8.39 25.92 5.88
C LEU A 203 9.15 26.66 6.99
N SER A 204 9.80 25.95 7.91
CA SER A 204 10.57 26.57 9.00
C SER A 204 11.76 27.37 8.47
N ALA A 205 12.26 27.06 7.27
CA ALA A 205 13.27 27.86 6.60
C ALA A 205 12.79 29.30 6.33
N LEU A 206 11.48 29.57 6.28
CA LEU A 206 10.93 30.92 6.09
C LEU A 206 10.98 31.79 7.36
N ILE A 207 11.13 31.20 8.56
CA ILE A 207 11.10 31.93 9.83
C ILE A 207 12.54 32.37 10.16
N PRO A 208 12.87 33.67 10.13
CA PRO A 208 14.22 34.12 10.45
C PRO A 208 14.46 33.99 11.96
N GLU A 209 15.25 33.01 12.37
CA GLU A 209 15.87 33.03 13.69
C GLU A 209 17.03 34.03 13.66
N ARG A 210 16.94 35.13 14.40
CA ARG A 210 18.05 36.08 14.55
C ARG A 210 19.24 35.36 15.19
N LEU A 211 20.32 35.17 14.44
CA LEU A 211 21.57 34.58 14.94
C LEU A 211 22.43 35.66 15.61
N ALA A 212 22.89 35.37 16.83
CA ALA A 212 23.87 36.20 17.54
C ALA A 212 25.09 35.43 18.10
N ASN A 213 25.14 34.08 18.03
CA ASN A 213 26.02 33.32 18.94
C ASN A 213 26.94 32.24 18.33
N VAL A 214 27.17 32.17 17.01
CA VAL A 214 28.13 31.20 16.41
C VAL A 214 29.33 31.93 15.79
N TYR A 215 30.47 31.91 16.50
CA TYR A 215 31.70 32.66 16.18
C TYR A 215 32.31 32.38 14.77
N PHE A 216 32.00 31.25 14.15
CA PHE A 216 32.57 30.84 12.85
C PHE A 216 31.85 31.46 11.65
N ILE A 217 30.61 31.93 11.83
CA ILE A 217 29.73 32.36 10.75
C ILE A 217 29.85 33.88 10.49
N ASN A 218 30.29 34.66 11.49
CA ASN A 218 30.48 36.13 11.44
C ASN A 218 31.48 36.67 10.39
N ARG A 219 32.00 35.82 9.48
CA ARG A 219 32.89 36.19 8.38
C ARG A 219 32.17 36.31 7.03
N PHE A 220 30.89 35.96 6.95
CA PHE A 220 30.10 35.99 5.72
C PHE A 220 29.15 37.20 5.68
N ASP A 221 28.65 37.57 4.50
CA ASP A 221 27.60 38.60 4.37
C ASP A 221 26.31 38.07 5.04
N PRO A 222 25.49 38.87 5.76
CA PRO A 222 24.34 38.38 6.54
C PRO A 222 23.34 37.49 5.77
N ILE A 223 23.29 37.61 4.44
CA ILE A 223 22.45 36.76 3.57
C ILE A 223 23.06 35.38 3.37
N GLN A 224 24.38 35.29 3.18
CA GLN A 224 25.10 34.02 3.11
C GLN A 224 25.00 33.27 4.45
N GLU A 225 25.07 34.00 5.57
CA GLU A 225 24.84 33.42 6.90
C GLU A 225 23.44 32.82 7.03
N GLN A 226 22.41 33.57 6.60
CA GLN A 226 21.02 33.11 6.65
C GLN A 226 20.76 31.91 5.74
N LEU A 227 21.32 31.90 4.54
CA LEU A 227 21.06 30.88 3.53
C LEU A 227 21.82 29.57 3.84
N ILE A 228 23.04 29.67 4.38
CA ILE A 228 23.79 28.52 4.94
C ILE A 228 23.01 27.88 6.08
N TRP A 229 22.34 28.67 6.92
CA TRP A 229 21.56 28.14 8.05
C TRP A 229 20.21 27.52 7.64
N GLN A 230 19.57 28.07 6.61
CA GLN A 230 18.30 27.58 6.07
C GLN A 230 18.47 26.31 5.22
N PHE A 231 19.62 26.15 4.56
CA PHE A 231 19.88 25.02 3.66
C PHE A 231 19.68 23.63 4.31
N PRO A 232 20.20 23.33 5.51
CA PRO A 232 19.95 22.05 6.18
C PRO A 232 18.46 21.76 6.41
N SER A 233 17.64 22.77 6.72
CA SER A 233 16.19 22.60 6.91
C SER A 233 15.51 22.13 5.62
N ILE A 234 15.84 22.78 4.50
CA ILE A 234 15.32 22.42 3.16
C ILE A 234 15.85 21.03 2.74
N LEU A 235 17.11 20.74 3.01
CA LEU A 235 17.72 19.44 2.74
C LEU A 235 17.04 18.31 3.53
N PHE A 236 16.91 18.42 4.86
CA PHE A 236 16.23 17.40 5.66
C PHE A 236 14.75 17.29 5.30
N GLY A 237 14.11 18.42 5.00
CA GLY A 237 12.73 18.45 4.57
C GLY A 237 12.49 17.66 3.29
N THR A 238 13.28 17.92 2.25
CA THR A 238 13.24 17.19 0.98
C THR A 238 13.61 15.71 1.15
N LEU A 239 14.62 15.40 1.96
CA LEU A 239 14.98 14.02 2.29
C LEU A 239 13.84 13.27 2.99
N PHE A 240 13.10 13.88 3.92
CA PHE A 240 11.97 13.22 4.56
C PHE A 240 10.80 12.96 3.60
N VAL A 241 10.51 13.91 2.70
CA VAL A 241 9.51 13.70 1.64
C VAL A 241 9.91 12.50 0.77
N PHE A 242 11.18 12.43 0.38
CA PHE A 242 11.70 11.34 -0.43
C PHE A 242 11.76 10.00 0.32
N MET A 243 12.18 9.99 1.59
CA MET A 243 12.14 8.80 2.44
C MET A 243 10.72 8.29 2.61
N ALA A 244 9.72 9.17 2.73
CA ALA A 244 8.31 8.77 2.78
C ALA A 244 7.90 7.97 1.53
N ARG A 245 8.43 8.31 0.34
CA ARG A 245 8.21 7.55 -0.91
C ARG A 245 8.86 6.16 -0.84
N LEU A 246 10.13 6.09 -0.46
CA LEU A 246 10.85 4.81 -0.36
C LEU A 246 10.21 3.86 0.65
N ILE A 247 9.76 4.40 1.79
CA ILE A 247 9.03 3.65 2.81
C ILE A 247 7.70 3.20 2.26
N ARG A 248 6.92 4.07 1.60
CA ARG A 248 5.63 3.69 0.98
C ARG A 248 5.78 2.53 -0.01
N ARG A 249 6.90 2.50 -0.74
CA ARG A 249 7.28 1.41 -1.66
C ARG A 249 8.00 0.25 -0.98
N ARG A 250 8.09 0.27 0.36
CA ARG A 250 8.65 -0.78 1.22
C ARG A 250 10.06 -1.20 0.85
N VAL A 251 10.91 -0.25 0.49
CA VAL A 251 12.30 -0.50 0.10
C VAL A 251 13.15 -0.76 1.32
N LYS A 252 13.89 -1.87 1.34
CA LYS A 252 14.74 -2.30 2.46
C LYS A 252 15.86 -1.30 2.76
N GLY A 253 16.49 -0.75 1.72
CA GLY A 253 17.56 0.25 1.86
C GLY A 253 17.08 1.59 2.46
N ALA A 254 15.78 1.88 2.43
CA ALA A 254 15.21 3.10 3.00
C ALA A 254 15.42 3.18 4.52
N PHE A 255 15.53 2.03 5.20
CA PHE A 255 15.72 1.97 6.64
C PHE A 255 17.01 2.67 7.09
N ILE A 256 18.14 2.32 6.47
CA ILE A 256 19.46 2.87 6.81
C ILE A 256 19.49 4.36 6.46
N ALA A 257 19.03 4.72 5.25
CA ALA A 257 19.00 6.11 4.81
C ALA A 257 18.14 6.97 5.75
N SER A 258 16.95 6.50 6.13
CA SER A 258 16.07 7.22 7.06
C SER A 258 16.66 7.33 8.46
N LEU A 259 17.35 6.28 8.96
CA LEU A 259 17.99 6.31 10.27
C LEU A 259 19.05 7.41 10.34
N VAL A 260 19.91 7.50 9.33
CA VAL A 260 20.92 8.57 9.23
C VAL A 260 20.23 9.94 9.17
N THR A 261 19.21 10.10 8.33
CA THR A 261 18.44 11.35 8.24
C THR A 261 17.80 11.74 9.58
N PHE A 262 17.21 10.79 10.31
CA PHE A 262 16.61 11.08 11.63
C PHE A 262 17.64 11.55 12.64
N VAL A 263 18.80 10.90 12.73
CA VAL A 263 19.85 11.28 13.68
C VAL A 263 20.39 12.68 13.36
N LEU A 264 20.70 12.94 12.09
CA LEU A 264 21.21 14.24 11.67
C LEU A 264 20.16 15.36 11.83
N ALA A 265 18.89 15.10 11.50
CA ALA A 265 17.82 16.06 11.70
C ALA A 265 17.57 16.34 13.19
N LEU A 266 17.66 15.33 14.06
CA LEU A 266 17.52 15.52 15.51
C LEU A 266 18.64 16.39 16.08
N ILE A 267 19.88 16.23 15.59
CA ILE A 267 20.99 17.12 15.97
C ILE A 267 20.69 18.54 15.48
N TYR A 268 20.37 18.70 14.20
CA TYR A 268 20.13 20.01 13.57
C TYR A 268 19.06 20.83 14.30
N VAL A 269 17.90 20.24 14.55
CA VAL A 269 16.76 20.95 15.14
C VAL A 269 17.00 21.36 16.61
N ASN A 270 18.01 20.81 17.28
CA ASN A 270 18.36 21.14 18.65
C ASN A 270 19.62 22.00 18.79
N LEU A 271 20.23 22.47 17.69
CA LEU A 271 21.46 23.29 17.75
C LEU A 271 21.26 24.64 18.45
N ASN A 272 20.12 25.30 18.24
CA ASN A 272 19.80 26.63 18.80
C ASN A 272 18.95 26.57 20.08
N GLY A 273 18.70 25.38 20.62
CA GLY A 273 17.81 25.16 21.76
C GLY A 273 16.93 23.92 21.57
N ILE A 274 16.43 23.35 22.67
CA ILE A 274 15.67 22.11 22.61
C ILE A 274 14.26 22.39 22.08
N SER A 275 14.00 21.97 20.83
CA SER A 275 12.66 21.97 20.25
C SER A 275 11.94 20.69 20.63
N TRP A 276 11.18 20.73 21.72
CA TRP A 276 10.45 19.57 22.25
C TRP A 276 9.49 18.96 21.23
N ALA A 277 8.74 19.80 20.50
CA ALA A 277 7.75 19.36 19.53
C ALA A 277 8.40 18.60 18.35
N MET A 278 9.43 19.18 17.73
CA MET A 278 10.09 18.57 16.58
C MET A 278 10.89 17.33 16.97
N SER A 279 11.58 17.38 18.11
CA SER A 279 12.29 16.22 18.66
C SER A 279 11.33 15.06 18.93
N PHE A 280 10.16 15.34 19.51
CA PHE A 280 9.13 14.34 19.72
C PHE A 280 8.65 13.72 18.41
N LEU A 281 8.34 14.51 17.38
CA LEU A 281 7.86 14.00 16.09
C LEU A 281 8.93 13.17 15.36
N ILE A 282 10.19 13.57 15.41
CA ILE A 282 11.32 12.83 14.83
C ILE A 282 11.53 11.51 15.57
N VAL A 283 11.53 11.52 16.91
CA VAL A 283 11.67 10.31 17.73
C VAL A 283 10.49 9.37 17.54
N LEU A 284 9.26 9.89 17.49
CA LEU A 284 8.06 9.11 17.18
C LEU A 284 8.17 8.44 15.81
N SER A 285 8.62 9.18 14.79
CA SER A 285 8.85 8.65 13.45
C SER A 285 9.92 7.54 13.44
N LEU A 286 11.00 7.72 14.20
CA LEU A 286 12.05 6.73 14.36
C LEU A 286 11.53 5.45 15.04
N VAL A 287 10.74 5.57 16.11
CA VAL A 287 10.12 4.43 16.79
C VAL A 287 9.19 3.68 15.85
N LEU A 288 8.33 4.39 15.11
CA LEU A 288 7.45 3.79 14.11
C LEU A 288 8.24 3.08 13.01
N MET A 289 9.34 3.67 12.53
CA MET A 289 10.25 3.04 11.56
C MET A 289 10.82 1.72 12.10
N LEU A 290 11.28 1.70 13.35
CA LEU A 290 11.81 0.49 13.99
C LEU A 290 10.75 -0.61 14.10
N ILE A 291 9.49 -0.26 14.38
CA ILE A 291 8.35 -1.19 14.42
C ILE A 291 8.11 -1.79 13.03
N ILE A 292 8.09 -0.98 11.98
CA ILE A 292 7.78 -1.45 10.62
C ILE A 292 8.97 -2.05 9.87
N ARG A 293 10.18 -2.06 10.43
CA ARG A 293 11.43 -2.46 9.74
C ARG A 293 11.34 -3.77 8.96
N LYS A 294 10.64 -4.78 9.51
CA LYS A 294 10.49 -6.11 8.89
C LYS A 294 9.54 -6.09 7.68
N ARG A 295 8.77 -5.03 7.48
CA ARG A 295 7.89 -4.82 6.32
C ARG A 295 8.58 -4.13 5.15
N LEU A 296 9.84 -3.69 5.32
CA LEU A 296 10.66 -3.13 4.25
C LEU A 296 11.46 -4.28 3.62
N TYR A 297 10.87 -4.95 2.63
CA TYR A 297 11.43 -6.18 2.05
C TYR A 297 11.94 -6.01 0.61
N HIS A 298 11.46 -5.01 -0.15
CA HIS A 298 11.89 -4.83 -1.54
C HIS A 298 13.37 -4.46 -1.56
N ARG A 299 14.19 -5.23 -2.28
CA ARG A 299 15.63 -5.00 -2.36
C ARG A 299 15.95 -3.80 -3.22
N TYR A 300 15.23 -3.66 -4.32
CA TYR A 300 15.42 -2.60 -5.30
C TYR A 300 14.28 -1.58 -5.26
N PHE A 301 14.50 -0.44 -5.89
CA PHE A 301 13.49 0.61 -6.10
C PHE A 301 13.36 0.93 -7.58
N VAL A 302 12.16 0.80 -8.12
CA VAL A 302 11.82 1.21 -9.48
C VAL A 302 10.92 2.43 -9.39
N TYR A 303 11.44 3.59 -9.81
CA TYR A 303 10.71 4.84 -9.71
C TYR A 303 9.70 4.97 -10.85
N SER A 304 8.45 4.59 -10.58
CA SER A 304 7.40 4.60 -11.58
C SER A 304 7.05 6.03 -12.05
N TRP A 305 6.60 6.17 -13.29
CA TRP A 305 6.21 7.48 -13.82
C TRP A 305 5.03 8.08 -13.02
N GLU A 306 4.06 7.26 -12.59
CA GLU A 306 2.95 7.75 -11.76
C GLU A 306 3.44 8.32 -10.42
N ASP A 307 4.47 7.70 -9.85
CA ASP A 307 5.06 8.18 -8.61
C ASP A 307 5.88 9.45 -8.81
N LYS A 308 6.64 9.55 -9.90
CA LYS A 308 7.37 10.78 -10.26
C LYS A 308 6.41 11.94 -10.39
N THR A 309 5.28 11.75 -11.09
CA THR A 309 4.25 12.78 -11.26
C THR A 309 3.63 13.17 -9.91
N LYS A 310 3.30 12.20 -9.06
CA LYS A 310 2.75 12.47 -7.71
C LYS A 310 3.73 13.24 -6.82
N ASP A 311 5.01 12.87 -6.83
CA ASP A 311 6.03 13.55 -6.02
C ASP A 311 6.34 14.95 -6.58
N PHE A 312 6.37 15.10 -7.90
CA PHE A 312 6.51 16.41 -8.56
C PHE A 312 5.36 17.34 -8.18
N LEU A 313 4.10 16.89 -8.30
CA LEU A 313 2.94 17.69 -7.92
C LEU A 313 2.96 18.05 -6.44
N PHE A 314 3.38 17.13 -5.57
CA PHE A 314 3.48 17.37 -4.14
C PHE A 314 4.58 18.41 -3.80
N LEU A 315 5.75 18.32 -4.43
CA LEU A 315 6.84 19.29 -4.27
C LEU A 315 6.44 20.65 -4.85
N ALA A 316 5.82 20.69 -6.04
CA ALA A 316 5.31 21.91 -6.65
C ALA A 316 4.26 22.58 -5.76
N PHE A 317 3.35 21.82 -5.16
CA PHE A 317 2.39 22.33 -4.18
C PHE A 317 3.08 22.88 -2.94
N THR A 318 4.08 22.19 -2.41
CA THR A 318 4.86 22.68 -1.26
C THR A 318 5.57 23.99 -1.58
N ILE A 319 6.19 24.10 -2.76
CA ILE A 319 6.82 25.34 -3.25
C ILE A 319 5.78 26.45 -3.44
N LEU A 320 4.61 26.15 -4.00
CA LEU A 320 3.52 27.12 -4.12
C LEU A 320 3.08 27.65 -2.76
N VAL A 321 2.91 26.77 -1.78
CA VAL A 321 2.56 27.14 -0.40
C VAL A 321 3.67 28.01 0.23
N LEU A 322 4.95 27.69 -0.01
CA LEU A 322 6.07 28.54 0.41
C LEU A 322 5.99 29.94 -0.21
N LEU A 323 5.70 30.05 -1.52
CA LEU A 323 5.58 31.34 -2.20
C LEU A 323 4.39 32.17 -1.69
N VAL A 324 3.26 31.52 -1.41
CA VAL A 324 2.04 32.18 -0.91
C VAL A 324 2.19 32.61 0.54
N LEU A 325 2.64 31.71 1.43
CA LEU A 325 2.83 32.00 2.86
C LEU A 325 4.04 32.90 3.12
N GLY A 326 5.07 32.79 2.28
CA GLY A 326 6.25 33.65 2.32
C GLY A 326 5.92 35.12 2.07
N GLY A 327 4.84 35.40 1.30
CA GLY A 327 4.25 36.74 1.16
C GLY A 327 5.25 37.87 0.90
N SER A 328 4.91 39.09 1.30
CA SER A 328 5.80 40.26 1.19
C SER A 328 7.09 40.15 2.02
N GLY A 329 7.15 39.27 3.03
CA GLY A 329 8.34 39.02 3.85
C GLY A 329 9.46 38.30 3.09
N PHE A 330 9.12 37.28 2.32
CA PHE A 330 10.05 36.58 1.43
C PHE A 330 10.53 37.50 0.30
N TRP A 331 9.60 38.22 -0.36
CA TRP A 331 9.93 39.17 -1.43
C TRP A 331 10.76 40.36 -0.95
N SER A 332 10.52 40.87 0.26
CA SER A 332 11.30 41.98 0.85
C SER A 332 12.69 41.56 1.34
N HIS A 333 12.94 40.27 1.57
CA HIS A 333 14.29 39.74 1.84
C HIS A 333 15.09 39.46 0.55
N LEU A 334 14.40 39.08 -0.53
CA LEU A 334 15.01 38.89 -1.86
C LEU A 334 15.37 40.21 -2.56
N LEU A 335 14.59 41.27 -2.32
CA LEU A 335 14.80 42.60 -2.91
C LEU A 335 15.70 43.47 -2.02
N PRO A 336 16.84 43.96 -2.52
CA PRO A 336 17.76 44.77 -1.71
C PRO A 336 17.15 46.13 -1.33
N PRO A 337 17.59 46.74 -0.22
CA PRO A 337 17.29 48.14 0.07
C PRO A 337 17.82 49.04 -1.07
N ARG A 338 17.11 50.15 -1.32
CA ARG A 338 17.17 51.05 -2.51
C ARG A 338 18.57 51.54 -2.97
N ASN A 339 19.65 51.21 -2.27
CA ASN A 339 21.03 51.69 -2.49
C ASN A 339 22.09 50.58 -2.70
N ARG A 340 21.74 49.31 -2.93
CA ARG A 340 22.70 48.23 -3.29
C ARG A 340 22.57 47.81 -4.75
N ASP A 341 23.64 47.24 -5.32
CA ASP A 341 23.66 46.66 -6.66
C ASP A 341 22.62 45.53 -6.78
N VAL A 342 21.48 45.84 -7.39
CA VAL A 342 20.31 44.97 -7.48
C VAL A 342 20.62 43.72 -8.29
N LEU A 343 21.45 43.85 -9.33
CA LEU A 343 21.76 42.75 -10.25
C LEU A 343 22.70 41.74 -9.59
N GLY A 344 23.79 42.20 -8.97
CA GLY A 344 24.70 41.32 -8.22
C GLY A 344 23.97 40.56 -7.10
N HIS A 345 23.11 41.25 -6.36
CA HIS A 345 22.32 40.67 -5.27
C HIS A 345 21.35 39.57 -5.74
N PHE A 346 20.63 39.84 -6.85
CA PHE A 346 19.74 38.87 -7.46
C PHE A 346 20.51 37.63 -7.95
N VAL A 347 21.63 37.83 -8.65
CA VAL A 347 22.44 36.72 -9.17
C VAL A 347 22.96 35.82 -8.05
N HIS A 348 23.42 36.38 -6.93
CA HIS A 348 23.93 35.59 -5.81
C HIS A 348 22.86 34.71 -5.14
N ILE A 349 21.66 35.25 -4.87
CA ILE A 349 20.59 34.46 -4.24
C ILE A 349 20.15 33.28 -5.14
N TRP A 350 19.99 33.54 -6.44
CA TRP A 350 19.65 32.48 -7.39
C TRP A 350 20.78 31.46 -7.56
N PHE A 351 22.04 31.89 -7.49
CA PHE A 351 23.18 30.99 -7.51
C PHE A 351 23.19 30.06 -6.29
N ASP A 352 22.91 30.57 -5.09
CA ASP A 352 22.90 29.74 -3.88
C ASP A 352 21.71 28.77 -3.88
N ILE A 353 20.52 29.20 -4.35
CA ILE A 353 19.36 28.31 -4.56
C ILE A 353 19.70 27.23 -5.58
N LEU A 354 20.33 27.60 -6.70
CA LEU A 354 20.76 26.66 -7.74
C LEU A 354 21.74 25.64 -7.15
N LEU A 355 22.78 26.09 -6.43
CA LEU A 355 23.77 25.23 -5.81
C LEU A 355 23.12 24.26 -4.82
N GLY A 356 22.25 24.76 -3.94
CA GLY A 356 21.49 23.94 -3.00
C GLY A 356 20.61 22.90 -3.70
N SER A 357 19.93 23.29 -4.77
CA SER A 357 19.09 22.38 -5.56
C SER A 357 19.91 21.28 -6.26
N VAL A 358 21.12 21.61 -6.74
CA VAL A 358 22.05 20.65 -7.36
C VAL A 358 22.55 19.65 -6.31
N ILE A 359 22.89 20.12 -5.10
CA ILE A 359 23.33 19.24 -4.00
C ILE A 359 22.20 18.27 -3.61
N ILE A 360 20.99 18.79 -3.36
CA ILE A 360 19.82 17.95 -3.02
C ILE A 360 19.54 16.94 -4.12
N SER A 361 19.51 17.39 -5.38
CA SER A 361 19.28 16.52 -6.54
C SER A 361 20.35 15.44 -6.68
N THR A 362 21.61 15.79 -6.43
CA THR A 362 22.73 14.84 -6.46
C THR A 362 22.58 13.78 -5.37
N ILE A 363 22.26 14.18 -4.13
CA ILE A 363 22.03 13.24 -3.02
C ILE A 363 20.88 12.29 -3.35
N VAL A 364 19.73 12.83 -3.78
CA VAL A 364 18.56 12.03 -4.16
C VAL A 364 18.90 11.09 -5.33
N TRP A 365 19.61 11.57 -6.34
CA TRP A 365 20.04 10.76 -7.48
C TRP A 365 21.01 9.64 -7.08
N VAL A 366 21.97 9.90 -6.19
CA VAL A 366 22.89 8.88 -5.67
C VAL A 366 22.09 7.80 -4.92
N VAL A 367 21.17 8.20 -4.04
CA VAL A 367 20.31 7.25 -3.30
C VAL A 367 19.47 6.42 -4.28
N LEU A 368 18.86 7.05 -5.29
CA LEU A 368 18.10 6.36 -6.33
C LEU A 368 18.97 5.35 -7.09
N ARG A 369 20.19 5.73 -7.48
CA ARG A 369 21.10 4.88 -8.25
C ARG A 369 21.62 3.70 -7.44
N VAL A 370 21.85 3.89 -6.14
CA VAL A 370 22.25 2.80 -5.21
C VAL A 370 21.11 1.81 -4.99
N LEU A 371 19.87 2.29 -4.94
CA LEU A 371 18.67 1.47 -4.73
C LEU A 371 18.11 0.88 -6.04
N ALA A 372 18.50 1.39 -7.19
CA ALA A 372 18.05 0.90 -8.49
C ALA A 372 18.66 -0.48 -8.82
N PRO A 373 17.92 -1.34 -9.55
CA PRO A 373 18.47 -2.60 -10.03
C PRO A 373 19.57 -2.35 -11.09
N ARG A 374 20.67 -3.12 -11.02
CA ARG A 374 21.79 -3.05 -11.98
C ARG A 374 21.64 -3.96 -13.19
N LYS A 375 20.70 -4.91 -13.12
CA LYS A 375 20.39 -5.88 -14.18
C LYS A 375 18.93 -5.69 -14.57
N HIS A 376 18.53 -6.25 -15.70
CA HIS A 376 17.11 -6.35 -16.07
C HIS A 376 16.50 -7.59 -15.41
N PHE A 377 15.23 -7.51 -15.05
CA PHE A 377 14.49 -8.64 -14.51
C PHE A 377 14.23 -9.67 -15.63
N GLY A 378 14.37 -10.97 -15.33
CA GLY A 378 14.27 -12.05 -16.32
C GLY A 378 15.46 -12.16 -17.28
N GLN A 379 15.39 -13.13 -18.19
CA GLN A 379 16.40 -13.48 -19.19
C GLN A 379 15.89 -13.12 -20.60
N SER A 380 16.79 -12.91 -21.55
CA SER A 380 16.41 -12.83 -22.97
C SER A 380 15.97 -14.20 -23.48
N MET A 381 15.21 -14.20 -24.57
CA MET A 381 14.79 -15.40 -25.26
C MET A 381 16.02 -16.21 -25.74
N ASN A 382 15.96 -17.53 -25.54
CA ASN A 382 16.89 -18.51 -26.11
C ASN A 382 16.05 -19.58 -26.81
N ASN A 383 16.15 -19.64 -28.13
CA ASN A 383 15.27 -20.44 -28.96
C ASN A 383 15.39 -21.94 -28.64
N GLU A 384 16.60 -22.49 -28.65
CA GLU A 384 16.84 -23.92 -28.36
C GLU A 384 16.25 -24.36 -27.01
N ARG A 385 16.48 -23.57 -25.95
CA ARG A 385 15.98 -23.88 -24.61
C ARG A 385 14.45 -23.80 -24.52
N PHE A 386 13.84 -22.84 -25.22
CA PHE A 386 12.39 -22.66 -25.24
C PHE A 386 11.69 -23.73 -26.08
N THR A 387 12.23 -24.06 -27.25
CA THR A 387 11.75 -25.16 -28.08
C THR A 387 11.80 -26.48 -27.32
N ALA A 388 12.90 -26.78 -26.62
CA ALA A 388 13.02 -27.99 -25.80
C ALA A 388 11.96 -28.08 -24.67
N LEU A 389 11.56 -26.95 -24.08
CA LEU A 389 10.48 -26.92 -23.10
C LEU A 389 9.12 -27.21 -23.74
N LEU A 390 8.83 -26.56 -24.88
CA LEU A 390 7.58 -26.73 -25.61
C LEU A 390 7.41 -28.16 -26.16
N GLU A 391 8.49 -28.78 -26.65
CA GLU A 391 8.47 -30.17 -27.10
C GLU A 391 8.16 -31.15 -25.96
N LYS A 392 8.65 -30.86 -24.76
CA LYS A 392 8.51 -31.74 -23.61
C LYS A 392 7.15 -31.64 -22.93
N TYR A 393 6.63 -30.43 -22.76
CA TYR A 393 5.43 -30.17 -21.95
C TYR A 393 4.27 -29.56 -22.74
N GLY A 394 4.51 -29.09 -23.96
CA GLY A 394 3.54 -28.31 -24.73
C GLY A 394 3.46 -26.85 -24.27
N GLY A 395 2.50 -26.14 -24.85
CA GLY A 395 2.18 -24.76 -24.51
C GLY A 395 0.86 -24.33 -25.16
N ALA A 396 0.26 -23.28 -24.59
CA ALA A 396 -0.88 -22.61 -25.20
C ALA A 396 -0.47 -21.87 -26.48
N SER A 397 -1.43 -21.45 -27.29
CA SER A 397 -1.21 -20.81 -28.59
C SER A 397 -0.30 -19.59 -28.50
N GLU A 398 -0.51 -18.74 -27.50
CA GLU A 398 0.23 -17.51 -27.23
C GLU A 398 1.67 -17.75 -26.76
N SER A 399 2.03 -18.98 -26.38
CA SER A 399 3.39 -19.34 -25.96
C SER A 399 4.42 -19.06 -27.06
N ALA A 400 4.02 -19.29 -28.30
CA ALA A 400 4.84 -19.11 -29.49
C ALA A 400 5.28 -17.64 -29.71
N LEU A 401 4.54 -16.66 -29.17
CA LEU A 401 4.91 -15.25 -29.29
C LEU A 401 6.27 -14.92 -28.65
N ALA A 402 6.80 -15.79 -27.79
CA ALA A 402 8.15 -15.64 -27.23
C ALA A 402 9.25 -15.59 -28.30
N TYR A 403 9.04 -16.19 -29.48
CA TYR A 403 9.98 -16.18 -30.61
C TYR A 403 10.14 -14.80 -31.27
N LEU A 404 9.28 -13.82 -30.96
CA LEU A 404 9.42 -12.44 -31.44
C LEU A 404 10.56 -11.66 -30.77
N HIS A 405 11.21 -12.24 -29.75
CA HIS A 405 12.33 -11.62 -29.01
C HIS A 405 12.05 -10.26 -28.35
N ASP A 406 10.80 -9.81 -28.33
CA ASP A 406 10.31 -8.57 -27.71
C ASP A 406 9.93 -8.76 -26.23
N LYS A 407 9.87 -10.01 -25.76
CA LYS A 407 9.55 -10.42 -24.39
C LYS A 407 10.78 -10.99 -23.67
N ARG A 408 10.76 -10.89 -22.34
CA ARG A 408 11.72 -11.51 -21.43
C ARG A 408 11.10 -12.75 -20.80
N LEU A 409 11.95 -13.68 -20.39
CA LEU A 409 11.55 -14.95 -19.82
C LEU A 409 11.99 -15.09 -18.36
N PHE A 410 11.11 -15.61 -17.52
CA PHE A 410 11.44 -16.07 -16.17
C PHE A 410 11.32 -17.58 -16.10
N TRP A 411 12.43 -18.26 -15.83
CA TRP A 411 12.52 -19.71 -15.79
C TRP A 411 12.44 -20.22 -14.35
N TYR A 412 11.52 -21.14 -14.09
CA TYR A 412 11.46 -21.92 -12.86
C TYR A 412 12.08 -23.30 -13.09
N ARG A 413 13.05 -23.64 -12.25
CA ARG A 413 13.84 -24.87 -12.35
C ARG A 413 13.73 -25.69 -11.08
N VAL A 414 13.63 -27.00 -11.25
CA VAL A 414 13.68 -28.00 -10.17
C VAL A 414 14.74 -29.02 -10.54
N ASP A 415 15.67 -29.29 -9.62
CA ASP A 415 16.79 -30.22 -9.81
C ASP A 415 17.60 -29.97 -11.09
N GLY A 416 17.76 -28.69 -11.44
CA GLY A 416 18.49 -28.28 -12.65
C GLY A 416 17.72 -28.45 -13.97
N GLN A 417 16.46 -28.89 -13.96
CA GLN A 417 15.62 -28.97 -15.16
C GLN A 417 14.66 -27.79 -15.25
N ASP A 418 14.45 -27.28 -16.46
CA ASP A 418 13.42 -26.28 -16.74
C ASP A 418 12.04 -26.93 -16.67
N GLN A 419 11.19 -26.40 -15.79
CA GLN A 419 9.84 -26.91 -15.57
C GLN A 419 8.78 -25.94 -16.10
N VAL A 420 8.91 -24.66 -15.76
CA VAL A 420 7.91 -23.63 -16.12
C VAL A 420 8.62 -22.36 -16.55
N VAL A 421 8.07 -21.66 -17.54
CA VAL A 421 8.54 -20.34 -17.96
C VAL A 421 7.37 -19.35 -18.04
N PHE A 422 7.65 -18.11 -17.67
CA PHE A 422 6.75 -16.98 -17.86
C PHE A 422 7.35 -16.03 -18.88
N GLN A 423 6.59 -15.68 -19.91
CA GLN A 423 6.94 -14.63 -20.86
C GLN A 423 6.29 -13.30 -20.46
N PHE A 424 7.07 -12.22 -20.47
CA PHE A 424 6.58 -10.92 -20.02
C PHE A 424 7.35 -9.75 -20.64
N ALA A 425 6.73 -8.58 -20.64
CA ALA A 425 7.39 -7.31 -20.91
C ALA A 425 7.39 -6.45 -19.65
N GLN A 426 8.46 -5.69 -19.43
CA GLN A 426 8.54 -4.76 -18.31
C GLN A 426 8.36 -3.32 -18.80
N THR A 427 7.35 -2.63 -18.28
CA THR A 427 7.12 -1.21 -18.50
C THR A 427 7.07 -0.51 -17.15
N SER A 428 8.02 0.41 -16.90
CA SER A 428 8.12 1.09 -15.59
C SER A 428 8.28 0.07 -14.44
N ASN A 429 7.44 0.13 -13.42
CA ASN A 429 7.38 -0.83 -12.30
C ASN A 429 6.36 -1.96 -12.54
N LYS A 430 5.86 -2.15 -13.76
CA LYS A 430 4.87 -3.16 -14.12
C LYS A 430 5.52 -4.23 -14.98
N CYS A 431 5.29 -5.47 -14.63
CA CYS A 431 5.65 -6.67 -15.37
C CYS A 431 4.37 -7.21 -15.97
N VAL A 432 4.19 -7.04 -17.29
CA VAL A 432 3.02 -7.50 -18.03
C VAL A 432 3.32 -8.90 -18.55
N ILE A 433 2.72 -9.91 -17.93
CA ILE A 433 2.86 -11.31 -18.29
C ILE A 433 1.87 -11.62 -19.41
N MET A 434 2.36 -12.29 -20.45
CA MET A 434 1.56 -12.71 -21.60
C MET A 434 1.02 -14.13 -21.36
N GLY A 435 -0.29 -14.22 -21.22
CA GLY A 435 -1.03 -15.47 -21.07
C GLY A 435 -0.66 -16.27 -19.83
N ASN A 436 -0.79 -17.59 -19.98
CA ASN A 436 -0.58 -18.56 -18.93
C ASN A 436 0.91 -18.89 -18.70
N PRO A 437 1.26 -19.52 -17.56
CA PRO A 437 2.55 -20.18 -17.41
C PRO A 437 2.72 -21.26 -18.49
N ILE A 438 3.95 -21.42 -19.00
CA ILE A 438 4.26 -22.37 -20.07
C ILE A 438 5.11 -23.49 -19.47
N GLY A 439 4.71 -24.75 -19.66
CA GLY A 439 5.50 -25.92 -19.27
C GLY A 439 4.72 -26.91 -18.39
N ASN A 440 5.37 -27.46 -17.38
CA ASN A 440 4.82 -28.52 -16.52
C ASN A 440 3.80 -27.97 -15.51
N GLU A 441 2.52 -28.29 -15.72
CA GLU A 441 1.38 -27.86 -14.89
C GLU A 441 1.54 -28.19 -13.40
N ILE A 442 2.21 -29.30 -13.06
CA ILE A 442 2.47 -29.71 -11.66
C ILE A 442 3.22 -28.61 -10.89
N TYR A 443 4.09 -27.87 -11.59
CA TYR A 443 4.94 -26.84 -10.99
C TYR A 443 4.40 -25.43 -11.17
N TYR A 444 3.18 -25.21 -11.67
CA TYR A 444 2.64 -23.86 -11.86
C TYR A 444 2.57 -23.06 -10.56
N ARG A 445 1.99 -23.64 -9.50
CA ARG A 445 1.88 -22.98 -8.19
C ARG A 445 3.26 -22.62 -7.59
N PRO A 446 4.24 -23.54 -7.46
CA PRO A 446 5.55 -23.16 -6.91
C PRO A 446 6.35 -22.24 -7.84
N ALA A 447 6.22 -22.36 -9.16
CA ALA A 447 6.84 -21.44 -10.12
C ALA A 447 6.31 -20.00 -9.95
N TRP A 448 5.01 -19.89 -9.73
CA TRP A 448 4.34 -18.63 -9.44
C TRP A 448 4.82 -17.97 -8.15
N GLU A 449 4.85 -18.73 -7.05
CA GLU A 449 5.33 -18.22 -5.77
C GLU A 449 6.77 -17.70 -5.88
N ALA A 450 7.62 -18.44 -6.60
CA ALA A 450 8.99 -18.02 -6.90
C ALA A 450 9.02 -16.75 -7.77
N PHE A 451 8.15 -16.66 -8.77
CA PHE A 451 8.04 -15.51 -9.66
C PHE A 451 7.57 -14.25 -8.93
N LEU A 452 6.47 -14.32 -8.19
CA LEU A 452 5.93 -13.20 -7.39
C LEU A 452 6.91 -12.75 -6.30
N LYS A 453 7.58 -13.70 -5.64
CA LYS A 453 8.62 -13.37 -4.66
C LYS A 453 9.76 -12.58 -5.31
N ASN A 454 10.19 -12.99 -6.50
CA ASN A 454 11.24 -12.28 -7.21
C ASN A 454 10.77 -10.91 -7.71
N LEU A 455 9.55 -10.78 -8.25
CA LEU A 455 8.97 -9.47 -8.60
C LEU A 455 8.92 -8.53 -7.39
N SER A 456 8.53 -9.06 -6.23
CA SER A 456 8.53 -8.37 -4.95
C SER A 456 9.93 -7.96 -4.50
N ASP A 457 11.00 -8.71 -4.77
CA ASP A 457 12.35 -8.23 -4.47
C ASP A 457 12.76 -7.05 -5.38
N TRP A 458 12.22 -7.03 -6.60
CA TRP A 458 12.51 -6.04 -7.64
C TRP A 458 11.60 -4.80 -7.62
N ASN A 459 10.63 -4.72 -6.70
CA ASN A 459 9.64 -3.63 -6.68
C ASN A 459 8.78 -3.57 -7.95
N LEU A 460 8.53 -4.72 -8.55
CA LEU A 460 7.68 -4.86 -9.73
C LEU A 460 6.30 -5.38 -9.34
N GLN A 461 5.28 -4.89 -10.04
CA GLN A 461 3.90 -5.36 -9.95
C GLN A 461 3.62 -6.29 -11.12
N ALA A 462 3.06 -7.46 -10.86
CA ALA A 462 2.58 -8.35 -11.92
C ALA A 462 1.24 -7.85 -12.48
N LEU A 463 1.08 -7.96 -13.79
CA LEU A 463 -0.18 -7.77 -14.50
C LEU A 463 -0.29 -8.90 -15.53
N PHE A 464 -1.35 -9.70 -15.45
CA PHE A 464 -1.58 -10.78 -16.39
C PHE A 464 -2.48 -10.29 -17.50
N TYR A 465 -2.04 -10.51 -18.74
CA TYR A 465 -2.75 -10.17 -19.94
C TYR A 465 -3.18 -11.46 -20.64
N GLU A 466 -4.47 -11.58 -20.97
CA GLU A 466 -5.05 -12.78 -21.60
C GLU A 466 -4.84 -14.08 -20.80
N ALA A 467 -4.89 -14.00 -19.46
CA ALA A 467 -4.95 -15.21 -18.64
C ALA A 467 -6.33 -15.88 -18.77
N ASP A 468 -6.33 -17.20 -18.90
CA ASP A 468 -7.57 -17.96 -19.03
C ASP A 468 -8.24 -18.28 -17.67
N GLU A 469 -9.38 -18.96 -17.73
CA GLU A 469 -10.15 -19.38 -16.56
C GLU A 469 -9.34 -20.32 -15.63
N SER A 470 -8.47 -21.17 -16.19
CA SER A 470 -7.73 -22.18 -15.44
C SER A 470 -6.76 -21.55 -14.43
N VAL A 471 -6.15 -20.43 -14.77
CA VAL A 471 -5.24 -19.68 -13.88
C VAL A 471 -5.95 -18.58 -13.08
N THR A 472 -7.14 -18.16 -13.48
CA THR A 472 -7.92 -17.12 -12.78
C THR A 472 -8.18 -17.48 -11.32
N LEU A 473 -8.63 -18.72 -11.04
CA LEU A 473 -8.84 -19.17 -9.67
C LEU A 473 -7.54 -19.19 -8.86
N MET A 474 -6.43 -19.57 -9.48
CA MET A 474 -5.12 -19.56 -8.82
C MET A 474 -4.65 -18.13 -8.52
N LEU A 475 -4.84 -17.20 -9.46
CA LEU A 475 -4.53 -15.78 -9.32
C LEU A 475 -5.29 -15.15 -8.14
N HIS A 476 -6.54 -15.59 -7.91
CA HIS A 476 -7.39 -15.06 -6.85
C HIS A 476 -6.80 -15.34 -5.46
N ASP A 477 -6.19 -16.51 -5.26
CA ASP A 477 -5.49 -16.87 -4.01
C ASP A 477 -4.35 -15.89 -3.66
N TYR A 478 -3.79 -15.19 -4.66
CA TYR A 478 -2.71 -14.22 -4.48
C TYR A 478 -3.19 -12.77 -4.41
N GLY A 479 -4.50 -12.54 -4.40
CA GLY A 479 -5.11 -11.22 -4.27
C GLY A 479 -5.01 -10.35 -5.52
N PHE A 480 -5.07 -10.98 -6.69
CA PHE A 480 -5.24 -10.26 -7.96
C PHE A 480 -6.72 -9.90 -8.16
N ASP A 481 -6.92 -8.73 -8.76
CA ASP A 481 -8.21 -8.30 -9.30
C ASP A 481 -8.32 -8.73 -10.76
N PHE A 482 -9.55 -8.94 -11.24
CA PHE A 482 -9.82 -9.46 -12.58
C PHE A 482 -10.70 -8.52 -13.37
N MET A 483 -10.43 -8.43 -14.67
CA MET A 483 -11.29 -7.74 -15.63
C MET A 483 -11.38 -8.63 -16.87
N LYS A 484 -12.60 -9.01 -17.25
CA LYS A 484 -12.81 -9.76 -18.49
C LYS A 484 -12.39 -8.85 -19.65
N PHE A 485 -11.46 -9.32 -20.48
CA PHE A 485 -10.87 -8.51 -21.55
C PHE A 485 -11.49 -8.80 -22.93
N GLY A 486 -11.80 -10.07 -23.20
CA GLY A 486 -12.34 -10.55 -24.46
C GLY A 486 -12.74 -12.02 -24.38
N GLU A 487 -13.12 -12.58 -25.53
CA GLU A 487 -13.43 -14.00 -25.70
C GLU A 487 -12.76 -14.53 -26.97
N ASN A 488 -12.12 -15.69 -26.91
CA ASN A 488 -11.54 -16.32 -28.10
C ASN A 488 -12.61 -17.06 -28.90
N ALA A 489 -12.61 -16.86 -30.22
CA ALA A 489 -13.53 -17.53 -31.12
C ALA A 489 -12.99 -18.92 -31.52
N MET A 490 -13.42 -19.94 -30.77
CA MET A 490 -13.06 -21.34 -31.01
C MET A 490 -14.03 -22.00 -32.00
N VAL A 491 -13.54 -22.35 -33.19
CA VAL A 491 -14.30 -23.09 -34.21
C VAL A 491 -14.08 -24.59 -34.03
N ASP A 492 -15.16 -25.34 -33.85
CA ASP A 492 -15.10 -26.81 -33.78
C ASP A 492 -14.92 -27.41 -35.18
N LEU A 493 -13.72 -27.90 -35.47
CA LEU A 493 -13.35 -28.48 -36.76
C LEU A 493 -13.98 -29.86 -36.98
N THR A 494 -14.42 -30.55 -35.93
CA THR A 494 -15.06 -31.87 -36.06
C THR A 494 -16.48 -31.77 -36.63
N THR A 495 -17.11 -30.61 -36.48
CA THR A 495 -18.46 -30.32 -36.99
C THR A 495 -18.46 -29.36 -38.18
N PHE A 496 -17.30 -28.76 -38.49
CA PHE A 496 -17.17 -27.82 -39.60
C PHE A 496 -17.36 -28.53 -40.95
N SER A 497 -18.23 -27.96 -41.79
CA SER A 497 -18.44 -28.42 -43.16
C SER A 497 -18.82 -27.27 -44.08
N VAL A 498 -18.24 -27.29 -45.29
CA VAL A 498 -18.60 -26.40 -46.40
C VAL A 498 -19.77 -26.93 -47.23
N ASP A 499 -20.22 -28.14 -46.95
CA ASP A 499 -21.31 -28.80 -47.64
C ASP A 499 -22.68 -28.47 -47.04
N GLY A 500 -23.74 -28.78 -47.81
CA GLY A 500 -25.12 -28.58 -47.38
C GLY A 500 -25.57 -27.11 -47.31
N LYS A 501 -26.70 -26.88 -46.64
CA LYS A 501 -27.36 -25.57 -46.57
C LYS A 501 -26.60 -24.57 -45.69
N HIS A 502 -26.05 -25.04 -44.57
CA HIS A 502 -25.26 -24.21 -43.66
C HIS A 502 -23.89 -23.83 -44.24
N GLY A 503 -23.24 -24.72 -45.00
CA GLY A 503 -21.96 -24.46 -45.66
C GLY A 503 -22.02 -23.47 -46.83
N LYS A 504 -23.23 -23.14 -47.33
CA LYS A 504 -23.43 -22.19 -48.43
C LYS A 504 -22.77 -20.81 -48.19
N LYS A 505 -22.72 -20.36 -46.93
CA LYS A 505 -22.09 -19.09 -46.56
C LYS A 505 -20.56 -19.10 -46.71
N PHE A 506 -19.92 -20.26 -46.56
CA PHE A 506 -18.48 -20.46 -46.71
C PHE A 506 -18.08 -20.79 -48.16
N ARG A 507 -18.90 -21.58 -48.85
CA ARG A 507 -18.67 -21.98 -50.24
C ARG A 507 -18.75 -20.82 -51.23
N LYS A 508 -19.63 -19.83 -50.98
CA LYS A 508 -19.80 -18.67 -51.88
C LYS A 508 -18.52 -17.81 -52.01
N PRO A 509 -17.93 -17.30 -50.91
CA PRO A 509 -16.64 -16.61 -50.97
C PRO A 509 -15.55 -17.48 -51.59
N THR A 510 -15.49 -18.75 -51.19
CA THR A 510 -14.46 -19.69 -51.67
C THR A 510 -14.48 -19.85 -53.19
N ASN A 511 -15.65 -20.16 -53.75
CA ASN A 511 -15.81 -20.32 -55.19
C ASN A 511 -15.57 -19.00 -55.96
N ARG A 512 -15.80 -17.84 -55.33
CA ARG A 512 -15.56 -16.54 -55.97
C ARG A 512 -14.06 -16.30 -56.14
N VAL A 513 -13.28 -16.56 -55.10
CA VAL A 513 -11.81 -16.42 -55.11
C VAL A 513 -11.17 -17.41 -56.09
N GLU A 514 -11.59 -18.68 -56.06
CA GLU A 514 -11.06 -19.70 -56.98
C GLU A 514 -11.41 -19.42 -58.45
N LYS A 515 -12.63 -18.92 -58.73
CA LYS A 515 -13.01 -18.52 -60.10
C LYS A 515 -12.25 -17.29 -60.62
N ALA A 516 -11.73 -16.48 -59.71
CA ALA A 516 -10.88 -15.35 -60.06
C ALA A 516 -9.41 -15.77 -60.26
N GLY A 517 -9.11 -17.08 -60.25
CA GLY A 517 -7.80 -17.62 -60.57
C GLY A 517 -6.85 -17.76 -59.38
N PHE A 518 -7.31 -17.44 -58.17
CA PHE A 518 -6.48 -17.47 -56.97
C PHE A 518 -6.46 -18.85 -56.31
N GLN A 519 -5.29 -19.26 -55.82
CA GLN A 519 -5.08 -20.59 -55.24
C GLN A 519 -4.40 -20.53 -53.88
N PHE A 520 -4.92 -21.32 -52.94
CA PHE A 520 -4.30 -21.56 -51.64
C PHE A 520 -3.10 -22.51 -51.75
N LYS A 521 -1.99 -22.17 -51.10
CA LYS A 521 -0.83 -23.05 -50.91
C LYS A 521 -0.30 -22.93 -49.49
N LEU A 522 0.34 -23.99 -49.01
CA LEU A 522 1.07 -23.98 -47.75
C LEU A 522 2.57 -24.03 -48.07
N LEU A 523 3.31 -23.02 -47.61
CA LEU A 523 4.75 -23.00 -47.68
C LEU A 523 5.33 -23.48 -46.35
N ASN A 524 6.33 -24.37 -46.40
CA ASN A 524 7.07 -24.82 -45.23
C ASN A 524 8.43 -24.09 -45.15
N PRO A 525 8.93 -23.78 -43.94
CA PRO A 525 10.28 -23.23 -43.79
C PRO A 525 11.34 -24.28 -44.20
N PRO A 526 12.55 -23.86 -44.64
CA PRO A 526 13.01 -22.48 -44.71
C PRO A 526 12.49 -21.75 -45.97
N PHE A 527 12.01 -20.52 -45.79
CA PHE A 527 11.57 -19.64 -46.88
C PHE A 527 12.77 -18.95 -47.56
N SER A 528 12.72 -18.81 -48.88
CA SER A 528 13.75 -18.08 -49.64
C SER A 528 13.65 -16.57 -49.40
N GLU A 529 14.74 -15.84 -49.65
CA GLU A 529 14.74 -14.37 -49.59
C GLU A 529 13.68 -13.75 -50.51
N THR A 530 13.44 -14.34 -51.68
CA THR A 530 12.42 -13.88 -52.63
C THR A 530 11.01 -14.01 -52.07
N GLN A 531 10.66 -15.16 -51.48
CA GLN A 531 9.36 -15.39 -50.84
C GLN A 531 9.15 -14.43 -49.67
N MET A 532 10.19 -14.20 -48.87
CA MET A 532 10.14 -13.25 -47.76
C MET A 532 9.94 -11.80 -48.24
N GLN A 533 10.57 -11.40 -49.34
CA GLN A 533 10.38 -10.08 -49.94
C GLN A 533 8.95 -9.90 -50.50
N GLU A 534 8.39 -10.91 -51.15
CA GLU A 534 7.01 -10.89 -51.65
C GLU A 534 6.00 -10.76 -50.50
N MET A 535 6.14 -11.59 -49.45
CA MET A 535 5.29 -11.48 -48.26
C MET A 535 5.45 -10.13 -47.55
N LYS A 536 6.67 -9.57 -47.55
CA LYS A 536 6.92 -8.23 -46.99
C LYS A 536 6.21 -7.15 -47.80
N ALA A 537 6.23 -7.22 -49.13
CA ALA A 537 5.50 -6.28 -49.98
C ALA A 537 3.99 -6.31 -49.71
N VAL A 538 3.40 -7.50 -49.60
CA VAL A 538 1.98 -7.68 -49.19
C VAL A 538 1.72 -7.06 -47.82
N SER A 539 2.64 -7.30 -46.87
CA SER A 539 2.57 -6.76 -45.52
C SER A 539 2.62 -5.24 -45.48
N ASP A 540 3.53 -4.62 -46.24
CA ASP A 540 3.72 -3.17 -46.29
C ASP A 540 2.49 -2.47 -46.91
N ILE A 541 1.93 -3.06 -47.98
CA ILE A 541 0.66 -2.61 -48.57
C ILE A 541 -0.44 -2.70 -47.51
N TRP A 542 -0.63 -3.86 -46.88
CA TRP A 542 -1.67 -4.06 -45.87
C TRP A 542 -1.56 -3.08 -44.69
N LEU A 543 -0.34 -2.77 -44.23
CA LEU A 543 -0.13 -1.80 -43.16
C LEU A 543 -0.61 -0.40 -43.57
N ASN A 544 -0.46 -0.01 -44.84
CA ASN A 544 -0.94 1.27 -45.37
C ASN A 544 -0.55 2.48 -44.50
N GLY A 545 0.74 2.55 -44.14
CA GLY A 545 1.31 3.59 -43.27
C GLY A 545 1.06 3.40 -41.76
N ARG A 546 0.31 2.37 -41.34
CA ARG A 546 0.20 1.97 -39.92
C ARG A 546 1.52 1.36 -39.44
N LYS A 547 1.81 1.55 -38.16
CA LYS A 547 2.96 0.91 -37.50
C LYS A 547 2.59 -0.49 -37.03
N GLU A 548 3.58 -1.37 -37.05
CA GLU A 548 3.48 -2.69 -36.43
C GLU A 548 3.18 -2.59 -34.93
N LYS A 549 2.46 -3.59 -34.43
CA LYS A 549 2.26 -3.83 -33.00
C LYS A 549 3.18 -4.96 -32.53
N GLY A 550 3.20 -5.25 -31.24
CA GLY A 550 4.00 -6.34 -30.68
C GLY A 550 3.38 -6.84 -29.38
N PHE A 551 4.19 -7.53 -28.57
CA PHE A 551 3.84 -8.14 -27.30
C PHE A 551 2.84 -9.30 -27.43
N SER A 552 1.56 -9.00 -27.63
CA SER A 552 0.46 -9.98 -27.78
C SER A 552 0.12 -10.29 -29.23
N LEU A 553 0.72 -9.57 -30.17
CA LEU A 553 0.55 -9.75 -31.61
C LEU A 553 1.92 -9.93 -32.26
N GLY A 554 1.98 -10.75 -33.30
CA GLY A 554 3.12 -10.80 -34.20
C GLY A 554 3.32 -9.52 -34.99
N PHE A 555 4.54 -9.36 -35.47
CA PHE A 555 4.92 -8.40 -36.49
C PHE A 555 5.78 -9.11 -37.54
N PHE A 556 5.97 -8.47 -38.68
CA PHE A 556 6.79 -9.05 -39.76
C PHE A 556 8.26 -9.12 -39.33
N ASP A 557 8.65 -10.24 -38.73
CA ASP A 557 10.01 -10.58 -38.34
C ASP A 557 10.42 -11.88 -39.04
N GLU A 558 11.53 -11.84 -39.77
CA GLU A 558 11.96 -12.98 -40.59
C GLU A 558 12.32 -14.20 -39.72
N ALA A 559 12.97 -13.99 -38.56
CA ALA A 559 13.36 -15.09 -37.68
C ALA A 559 12.14 -15.78 -37.05
N TYR A 560 11.11 -15.01 -36.71
CA TYR A 560 9.82 -15.51 -36.23
C TYR A 560 9.05 -16.26 -37.32
N LEU A 561 8.95 -15.69 -38.53
CA LEU A 561 8.21 -16.30 -39.62
C LEU A 561 8.83 -17.64 -40.05
N GLN A 562 10.16 -17.77 -40.00
CA GLN A 562 10.86 -19.04 -40.28
C GLN A 562 10.57 -20.17 -39.28
N GLN A 563 9.87 -19.93 -38.16
CA GLN A 563 9.59 -20.96 -37.16
C GLN A 563 8.43 -21.90 -37.54
N ALA A 564 7.55 -21.51 -38.46
CA ALA A 564 6.36 -22.28 -38.79
C ALA A 564 5.93 -22.13 -40.26
N PRO A 565 5.10 -23.05 -40.78
CA PRO A 565 4.55 -22.93 -42.12
C PRO A 565 3.66 -21.68 -42.28
N ILE A 566 3.62 -21.17 -43.50
CA ILE A 566 2.81 -20.00 -43.87
C ILE A 566 1.81 -20.42 -44.95
N ALA A 567 0.54 -20.18 -44.67
CA ALA A 567 -0.52 -20.29 -45.66
C ALA A 567 -0.49 -19.05 -46.56
N ILE A 568 -0.46 -19.25 -47.87
CA ILE A 568 -0.45 -18.16 -48.85
C ILE A 568 -1.60 -18.32 -49.84
N VAL A 569 -1.95 -17.21 -50.49
CA VAL A 569 -2.78 -17.21 -51.68
C VAL A 569 -2.00 -16.57 -52.82
N GLU A 570 -1.89 -17.32 -53.92
CA GLU A 570 -1.20 -16.88 -55.14
C GLU A 570 -2.22 -16.56 -56.25
N SER A 571 -1.88 -15.61 -57.13
CA SER A 571 -2.61 -15.35 -58.38
C SER A 571 -2.25 -16.39 -59.46
N GLU A 572 -2.93 -16.36 -60.61
CA GLU A 572 -2.57 -17.21 -61.77
C GLU A 572 -1.14 -16.94 -62.27
N GLU A 573 -0.62 -15.74 -62.04
CA GLU A 573 0.73 -15.31 -62.43
C GLU A 573 1.81 -15.77 -61.42
N GLY A 574 1.39 -16.34 -60.28
CA GLY A 574 2.29 -16.81 -59.22
C GLY A 574 2.62 -15.78 -58.14
N ASP A 575 2.04 -14.57 -58.22
CA ASP A 575 2.24 -13.52 -57.22
C ASP A 575 1.52 -13.87 -55.89
N ILE A 576 2.23 -13.82 -54.77
CA ILE A 576 1.61 -13.89 -53.43
C ILE A 576 0.78 -12.63 -53.20
N VAL A 577 -0.53 -12.79 -52.98
CA VAL A 577 -1.46 -11.67 -52.71
C VAL A 577 -2.00 -11.66 -51.28
N ALA A 578 -1.87 -12.76 -50.55
CA ALA A 578 -2.23 -12.84 -49.15
C ALA A 578 -1.41 -13.92 -48.44
N PHE A 579 -1.19 -13.75 -47.14
CA PHE A 579 -0.54 -14.77 -46.31
C PHE A 579 -1.09 -14.78 -44.89
N ALA A 580 -1.00 -15.93 -44.24
CA ALA A 580 -1.22 -16.11 -42.82
C ALA A 580 -0.21 -17.10 -42.23
N ASN A 581 0.55 -16.68 -41.20
CA ASN A 581 1.49 -17.59 -40.56
C ASN A 581 0.78 -18.43 -39.50
N ILE A 582 1.04 -19.74 -39.54
CA ILE A 582 0.58 -20.65 -38.49
C ILE A 582 1.42 -20.40 -37.25
N MET A 583 0.79 -20.40 -36.07
CA MET A 583 1.55 -20.26 -34.83
C MET A 583 2.54 -21.42 -34.66
N PRO A 584 3.83 -21.16 -34.31
CA PRO A 584 4.83 -22.21 -34.06
C PRO A 584 4.61 -22.90 -32.70
N THR A 585 3.46 -23.55 -32.56
CA THR A 585 3.04 -24.32 -31.37
C THR A 585 2.75 -25.77 -31.73
N GLN A 586 3.10 -26.68 -30.84
CA GLN A 586 2.85 -28.13 -30.99
C GLN A 586 1.54 -28.57 -30.32
N ASN A 587 0.62 -27.65 -30.06
CA ASN A 587 -0.68 -27.98 -29.47
C ASN A 587 -1.42 -28.99 -30.36
N LYS A 588 -1.71 -30.18 -29.83
CA LYS A 588 -2.34 -31.26 -30.58
C LYS A 588 -3.83 -31.04 -30.86
N GLN A 589 -4.51 -30.24 -30.04
CA GLN A 589 -5.97 -30.07 -30.13
C GLN A 589 -6.38 -28.79 -30.83
N VAL A 590 -5.63 -27.71 -30.63
CA VAL A 590 -5.99 -26.36 -31.11
C VAL A 590 -4.95 -25.89 -32.13
N ALA A 591 -5.42 -25.42 -33.28
CA ALA A 591 -4.62 -24.69 -34.25
C ALA A 591 -4.99 -23.20 -34.24
N THR A 592 -4.05 -22.35 -34.60
CA THR A 592 -4.30 -20.91 -34.75
C THR A 592 -3.28 -20.28 -35.68
N ILE A 593 -3.50 -19.00 -35.99
CA ILE A 593 -2.64 -18.14 -36.78
C ILE A 593 -2.32 -16.86 -36.00
N ASP A 594 -1.33 -16.10 -36.45
CA ASP A 594 -0.98 -14.82 -35.84
C ASP A 594 -1.24 -13.66 -36.80
N LEU A 595 -0.38 -13.50 -37.81
CA LEU A 595 -0.57 -12.56 -38.89
C LEU A 595 -1.53 -13.15 -39.91
N MET A 596 -2.48 -12.34 -40.38
CA MET A 596 -3.22 -12.56 -41.62
C MET A 596 -3.24 -11.24 -42.38
N ARG A 597 -2.57 -11.19 -43.53
CA ARG A 597 -2.40 -9.97 -44.34
C ARG A 597 -2.71 -10.26 -45.79
N TYR A 598 -3.18 -9.23 -46.49
CA TYR A 598 -3.51 -9.30 -47.91
C TYR A 598 -3.24 -7.96 -48.58
N ASP A 599 -2.89 -8.03 -49.86
CA ASP A 599 -2.76 -6.89 -50.75
C ASP A 599 -4.18 -6.47 -51.16
N PHE A 600 -4.68 -5.34 -50.66
CA PHE A 600 -6.03 -4.87 -50.98
C PHE A 600 -6.16 -4.28 -52.39
N GLU A 601 -5.05 -4.09 -53.11
CA GLU A 601 -5.04 -3.62 -54.50
C GLU A 601 -5.21 -4.80 -55.46
N LYS A 602 -4.59 -5.95 -55.15
CA LYS A 602 -4.62 -7.16 -55.98
C LYS A 602 -5.63 -8.23 -55.54
N ALA A 603 -5.92 -8.35 -54.24
CA ALA A 603 -6.72 -9.46 -53.73
C ALA A 603 -8.23 -9.29 -54.01
N PRO A 604 -8.94 -10.38 -54.37
CA PRO A 604 -10.37 -10.34 -54.61
C PRO A 604 -11.17 -10.17 -53.31
N GLU A 605 -12.39 -9.64 -53.43
CA GLU A 605 -13.33 -9.56 -52.32
C GLU A 605 -13.65 -10.96 -51.76
N GLY A 606 -13.48 -11.14 -50.45
CA GLY A 606 -13.68 -12.42 -49.76
C GLY A 606 -12.40 -13.25 -49.54
N ILE A 607 -11.21 -12.68 -49.82
CA ILE A 607 -9.92 -13.37 -49.63
C ILE A 607 -9.67 -13.87 -48.19
N MET A 608 -10.11 -13.11 -47.17
CA MET A 608 -9.96 -13.51 -45.77
C MET A 608 -10.85 -14.71 -45.41
N ASP A 609 -12.12 -14.68 -45.85
CA ASP A 609 -13.03 -15.81 -45.67
C ASP A 609 -12.48 -17.07 -46.37
N TYR A 610 -11.92 -16.90 -47.57
CA TYR A 610 -11.25 -17.97 -48.30
C TYR A 610 -10.08 -18.56 -47.51
N LEU A 611 -9.18 -17.71 -47.00
CA LEU A 611 -8.04 -18.15 -46.19
C LEU A 611 -8.48 -18.93 -44.94
N PHE A 612 -9.45 -18.41 -44.17
CA PHE A 612 -9.96 -19.12 -43.00
C PHE A 612 -10.59 -20.46 -43.37
N VAL A 613 -11.43 -20.52 -44.40
CA VAL A 613 -12.07 -21.78 -44.82
C VAL A 613 -11.03 -22.81 -45.25
N LYS A 614 -9.99 -22.40 -45.98
CA LYS A 614 -8.90 -23.30 -46.39
C LYS A 614 -8.05 -23.75 -45.20
N LEU A 615 -7.77 -22.87 -44.24
CA LEU A 615 -7.11 -23.22 -42.99
C LEU A 615 -7.93 -24.21 -42.15
N PHE A 616 -9.25 -24.03 -42.06
CA PHE A 616 -10.13 -24.96 -41.36
C PHE A 616 -10.11 -26.35 -42.02
N GLN A 617 -10.18 -26.41 -43.35
CA GLN A 617 -10.09 -27.68 -44.09
C GLN A 617 -8.72 -28.35 -43.91
N TYR A 618 -7.63 -27.56 -43.94
CA TYR A 618 -6.28 -28.06 -43.71
C TYR A 618 -6.12 -28.66 -42.31
N PHE A 619 -6.50 -27.92 -41.26
CA PHE A 619 -6.36 -28.41 -39.89
C PHE A 619 -7.38 -29.49 -39.50
N GLN A 620 -8.52 -29.55 -40.18
CA GLN A 620 -9.45 -30.68 -40.09
C GLN A 620 -8.80 -31.96 -40.65
N ALA A 621 -8.04 -31.87 -41.74
CA ALA A 621 -7.28 -33.01 -42.29
C ALA A 621 -6.09 -33.41 -41.41
N GLU A 622 -5.53 -32.49 -40.63
CA GLU A 622 -4.50 -32.73 -39.61
C GLU A 622 -5.07 -33.18 -38.24
N ASP A 623 -6.33 -33.62 -38.21
CA ASP A 623 -7.04 -34.13 -37.01
C ASP A 623 -7.07 -33.15 -35.82
N LYS A 624 -7.02 -31.84 -36.06
CA LYS A 624 -7.22 -30.83 -35.02
C LYS A 624 -8.69 -30.74 -34.62
N LYS A 625 -8.95 -30.53 -33.34
CA LYS A 625 -10.31 -30.42 -32.81
C LYS A 625 -10.87 -29.02 -32.94
N TYR A 626 -10.05 -28.00 -32.65
CA TYR A 626 -10.46 -26.61 -32.66
C TYR A 626 -9.51 -25.74 -33.49
N PHE A 627 -10.06 -24.69 -34.08
CA PHE A 627 -9.29 -23.57 -34.60
C PHE A 627 -9.63 -22.31 -33.80
N ASP A 628 -8.62 -21.71 -33.17
CA ASP A 628 -8.74 -20.42 -32.49
C ASP A 628 -8.57 -19.29 -33.51
N MET A 629 -9.63 -18.54 -33.77
CA MET A 629 -9.61 -17.39 -34.69
C MET A 629 -9.06 -16.12 -34.03
N GLY A 630 -8.64 -16.19 -32.77
CA GLY A 630 -8.21 -15.06 -31.98
C GLY A 630 -9.34 -14.45 -31.15
N MET A 631 -8.97 -13.43 -30.39
CA MET A 631 -9.84 -12.78 -29.43
C MET A 631 -10.78 -11.76 -30.08
N ALA A 632 -12.06 -11.84 -29.75
CA ALA A 632 -13.07 -10.85 -30.06
C ALA A 632 -13.31 -9.93 -28.85
N PRO A 633 -13.62 -8.63 -29.08
CA PRO A 633 -14.10 -7.75 -28.03
C PRO A 633 -15.41 -8.26 -27.42
N LEU A 634 -15.63 -7.95 -26.14
CA LEU A 634 -16.84 -8.35 -25.44
C LEU A 634 -18.10 -7.72 -26.07
N ALA A 635 -19.10 -8.55 -26.36
CA ALA A 635 -20.43 -8.10 -26.75
C ALA A 635 -21.28 -7.79 -25.50
N ASN A 636 -22.08 -6.73 -25.53
CA ASN A 636 -23.08 -6.38 -24.51
C ASN A 636 -22.53 -6.12 -23.09
N VAL A 637 -21.27 -5.72 -22.95
CA VAL A 637 -20.70 -5.37 -21.65
C VAL A 637 -20.96 -3.90 -21.33
N GLY A 638 -21.41 -3.62 -20.10
CA GLY A 638 -21.86 -2.29 -19.66
C GLY A 638 -23.33 -1.97 -19.94
N THR A 639 -24.14 -2.99 -20.30
CA THR A 639 -25.61 -2.83 -20.40
C THR A 639 -26.29 -2.77 -19.03
N GLU A 640 -25.68 -3.38 -18.02
CA GLU A 640 -26.09 -3.28 -16.61
C GLU A 640 -25.11 -2.35 -15.88
N GLU A 641 -25.63 -1.42 -15.07
CA GLU A 641 -24.83 -0.41 -14.36
C GLU A 641 -23.79 -1.03 -13.41
N ASP A 642 -24.07 -2.22 -12.87
CA ASP A 642 -23.20 -2.95 -11.93
C ASP A 642 -22.33 -4.02 -12.61
N SER A 643 -22.29 -4.07 -13.94
CA SER A 643 -21.31 -4.90 -14.65
C SER A 643 -19.94 -4.23 -14.59
N PHE A 644 -19.29 -4.27 -13.43
CA PHE A 644 -17.84 -4.21 -13.13
C PHE A 644 -17.54 -3.64 -11.74
#